data_AF-A0A7C9LQE8-F1
#
_entry.id   AF-A0A7C9LQE8-F1
#
_cell.length_a   1.000
_cell.length_b   1.000
_cell.length_c   1.000
_cell.angle_alpha   90.00
_cell.angle_beta   90.00
_cell.angle_gamma   90.00
#
_symmetry.space_group_name_H-M   'P 1'
#
loop_
_entity.id
_entity.type
_entity.pdbx_description
1 polymer ?
#
loop_
_entity_poly.entity_id
_entity_poly.type
_entity_poly.pdbx_seq_one_letter_code
_entity_poly.pdbx_strand_id
1 'polypeptide(L)'
;MAFADVESNTNVTGFSAADKTAILAAMKTAYEGSATAKTMFDDWISAGKTIDIDYKAGKFQAYSNTGDVEIDVAWLADNDYISPTGKAVEDTLVTGLVHELGHALTGKSDNNTKADYKGDNVTFVNKIYKELGLPEQISYTAYDSGSFLERDREYTNGTAIDVAVTRNSDISTHDNTPDNTKDLVIGGSSANKLQTGKGNDFLVGQGGNDELSGGDGTDTAVYLNDELEYDIRKNDDGTWTVKHVRGAKTEGEDTLKNIEKVQFGSDGETFDLAKKGLSFQTDFALVIDTTGSMGTSIGAVKAQATTLIDAAFAGGSADARIGVVGFKDKEIGEPTQVILPFTDQDSFADRKTAAEAAINGITVSGGGDLPETAFDGLKTALDGSMGDWRAGAAKLRVALFTDASAKDGHLASTVTSLANSIGAVITSRSSMEGTNGRRDNFELTLSEQSADQRDTEGNINDFVDEGDVPITETPTANVEIFTIFTGPDGVDTADLEAIARENGGSFSDADDDDALVAILEEIITAPPADVLEGTAGADRLVDDAGDANNNMDILGKGGDDTLIGRAGDDTLNGGKGDDILRGGEGNDIAEYSGSRDSYTVTFSDSGVSISDRRSDGDGTDTLINVETLSFSDTDWNLESFSDVIDLSAESLDSFMEMYIAYFDRAADSEGLLFWGTAFANGTTMEEMATLFIDQDETLAAYPAGTTNEEFANTVYGNVLGRTPDAAGLDFWVSQLDSGSVSRDQFILEVLRGVEDGTTDRSYLDDKVDLASYFSVIKGMSDVDNARAVMDAFGDQAGADLTAAKAAVDTAYSAAADADTGEFLLNLVGVIDDPFAVI
;
A
#
# COMPACT_ATOMS: atom_id res chain seq x y z
N MET A 1 4.09 -65.34 -21.78
CA MET A 1 3.45 -65.93 -22.97
C MET A 1 3.66 -65.02 -24.19
N ALA A 2 3.12 -65.36 -25.36
CA ALA A 2 3.03 -64.45 -26.51
C ALA A 2 1.61 -63.86 -26.60
N PHE A 3 1.45 -62.72 -27.29
CA PHE A 3 0.11 -62.12 -27.43
C PHE A 3 -0.90 -63.07 -28.12
N ALA A 4 -0.43 -63.94 -29.02
CA ALA A 4 -1.28 -64.96 -29.64
C ALA A 4 -1.96 -65.90 -28.63
N ASP A 5 -1.36 -66.13 -27.46
CA ASP A 5 -1.97 -66.92 -26.39
C ASP A 5 -3.15 -66.14 -25.75
N VAL A 6 -2.99 -64.84 -25.55
CA VAL A 6 -4.06 -63.94 -25.06
C VAL A 6 -5.19 -63.84 -26.08
N GLU A 7 -4.85 -63.61 -27.36
CA GLU A 7 -5.80 -63.54 -28.47
C GLU A 7 -6.63 -64.82 -28.59
N SER A 8 -6.00 -65.99 -28.47
CA SER A 8 -6.70 -67.28 -28.55
C SER A 8 -7.68 -67.54 -27.38
N ASN A 9 -7.53 -66.82 -26.27
CA ASN A 9 -8.38 -66.90 -25.08
C ASN A 9 -9.28 -65.66 -24.92
N THR A 10 -9.39 -64.82 -25.96
CA THR A 10 -10.26 -63.64 -25.99
C THR A 10 -11.42 -63.84 -26.97
N ASN A 11 -12.65 -63.69 -26.51
CA ASN A 11 -13.85 -63.70 -27.35
C ASN A 11 -14.31 -62.26 -27.60
N VAL A 12 -14.38 -61.84 -28.86
CA VAL A 12 -14.89 -60.51 -29.24
C VAL A 12 -16.20 -60.68 -30.03
N THR A 13 -17.34 -60.35 -29.41
CA THR A 13 -18.68 -60.64 -29.97
C THR A 13 -19.52 -59.38 -30.20
N GLY A 14 -20.41 -59.43 -31.20
CA GLY A 14 -21.29 -58.30 -31.54
C GLY A 14 -20.67 -57.14 -32.35
N PHE A 15 -19.35 -57.11 -32.56
CA PHE A 15 -18.65 -56.06 -33.30
C PHE A 15 -18.49 -56.31 -34.81
N SER A 16 -18.27 -55.23 -35.57
CA SER A 16 -17.86 -55.31 -36.99
C SER A 16 -16.45 -55.90 -37.15
N ALA A 17 -16.09 -56.36 -38.34
CA ALA A 17 -14.75 -56.91 -38.59
C ALA A 17 -13.63 -55.88 -38.38
N ALA A 18 -13.92 -54.60 -38.64
CA ALA A 18 -12.99 -53.50 -38.44
C ALA A 18 -12.79 -53.23 -36.94
N ASP A 19 -13.87 -53.13 -36.17
CA ASP A 19 -13.81 -52.87 -34.72
C ASP A 19 -13.14 -54.01 -33.98
N LYS A 20 -13.42 -55.27 -34.35
CA LYS A 20 -12.70 -56.44 -33.80
C LYS A 20 -11.19 -56.33 -34.02
N THR A 21 -10.78 -55.90 -35.21
CA THR A 21 -9.37 -55.71 -35.53
C THR A 21 -8.76 -54.60 -34.68
N ALA A 22 -9.49 -53.49 -34.50
CA ALA A 22 -9.05 -52.35 -33.70
C ALA A 22 -8.92 -52.71 -32.21
N ILE A 23 -9.90 -53.44 -31.64
CA ILE A 23 -9.89 -53.90 -30.25
C ILE A 23 -8.67 -54.80 -29.99
N LEU A 24 -8.45 -55.81 -30.84
CA LEU A 24 -7.29 -56.71 -30.69
C LEU A 24 -5.97 -55.97 -30.89
N ALA A 25 -5.91 -54.98 -31.80
CA ALA A 25 -4.73 -54.14 -31.97
C ALA A 25 -4.45 -53.28 -30.72
N ALA A 26 -5.49 -52.71 -30.10
CA ALA A 26 -5.34 -51.95 -28.86
C ALA A 26 -4.84 -52.82 -27.69
N MET A 27 -5.42 -54.02 -27.52
CA MET A 27 -4.93 -55.00 -26.54
C MET A 27 -3.46 -55.38 -26.78
N LYS A 28 -3.09 -55.58 -28.06
CA LYS A 28 -1.72 -55.90 -28.45
C LYS A 28 -0.76 -54.76 -28.13
N THR A 29 -1.13 -53.52 -28.43
CA THR A 29 -0.34 -52.32 -28.10
C THR A 29 -0.06 -52.26 -26.60
N ALA A 30 -1.07 -52.47 -25.76
CA ALA A 30 -0.88 -52.52 -24.31
C ALA A 30 0.02 -53.69 -23.89
N TYR A 31 -0.25 -54.91 -24.38
CA TYR A 31 0.49 -56.13 -24.01
C TYR A 31 1.98 -56.09 -24.39
N GLU A 32 2.32 -55.56 -25.57
CA GLU A 32 3.70 -55.51 -26.05
C GLU A 32 4.43 -54.26 -25.58
N GLY A 33 3.71 -53.15 -25.36
CA GLY A 33 4.27 -51.86 -24.97
C GLY A 33 4.42 -51.64 -23.46
N SER A 34 3.72 -52.41 -22.62
CA SER A 34 3.77 -52.27 -21.16
C SER A 34 4.08 -53.61 -20.46
N ALA A 35 5.12 -53.61 -19.61
CA ALA A 35 5.46 -54.76 -18.77
C ALA A 35 4.37 -55.02 -17.71
N THR A 36 3.74 -53.95 -17.22
CA THR A 36 2.62 -54.03 -16.28
C THR A 36 1.40 -54.69 -16.93
N ALA A 37 0.99 -54.22 -18.12
CA ALA A 37 -0.12 -54.82 -18.87
C ALA A 37 0.17 -56.27 -19.24
N LYS A 38 1.40 -56.57 -19.69
CA LYS A 38 1.83 -57.93 -20.00
C LYS A 38 1.64 -58.90 -18.83
N THR A 39 2.01 -58.46 -17.63
CA THR A 39 1.86 -59.28 -16.42
C THR A 39 0.38 -59.51 -16.08
N MET A 40 -0.46 -58.47 -16.18
CA MET A 40 -1.91 -58.59 -15.97
C MET A 40 -2.54 -59.63 -16.89
N PHE A 41 -2.26 -59.57 -18.20
CA PHE A 41 -2.76 -60.56 -19.15
C PHE A 41 -2.16 -61.95 -18.90
N ASP A 42 -0.84 -62.03 -18.64
CA ASP A 42 -0.17 -63.31 -18.46
C ASP A 42 -0.66 -64.04 -17.20
N ASP A 43 -0.92 -63.34 -16.10
CA ASP A 43 -1.47 -63.92 -14.87
C ASP A 43 -2.91 -64.41 -15.06
N TRP A 44 -3.74 -63.65 -15.78
CA TRP A 44 -5.14 -64.03 -16.05
C TRP A 44 -5.24 -65.30 -16.89
N ILE A 45 -4.50 -65.35 -18.00
CA ILE A 45 -4.51 -66.48 -18.92
C ILE A 45 -3.86 -67.72 -18.26
N SER A 46 -2.81 -67.54 -17.47
CA SER A 46 -2.17 -68.65 -16.74
C SER A 46 -3.09 -69.28 -15.69
N ALA A 47 -4.08 -68.53 -15.20
CA ALA A 47 -5.14 -69.04 -14.33
C ALA A 47 -6.23 -69.83 -15.07
N GLY A 48 -6.14 -69.97 -16.40
CA GLY A 48 -7.09 -70.71 -17.24
C GLY A 48 -8.42 -69.98 -17.47
N LYS A 49 -8.42 -68.64 -17.34
CA LYS A 49 -9.60 -67.79 -17.52
C LYS A 49 -9.65 -67.21 -18.94
N THR A 50 -10.86 -66.88 -19.41
CA THR A 50 -11.10 -66.21 -20.70
C THR A 50 -11.29 -64.71 -20.52
N ILE A 51 -11.16 -63.96 -21.62
CA ILE A 51 -11.53 -62.53 -21.69
C ILE A 51 -12.68 -62.43 -22.69
N ASP A 52 -13.78 -61.81 -22.29
CA ASP A 52 -14.99 -61.74 -23.09
C ASP A 52 -15.33 -60.25 -23.31
N ILE A 53 -15.25 -59.79 -24.56
CA ILE A 53 -15.50 -58.40 -24.96
C ILE A 53 -16.74 -58.36 -25.86
N ASP A 54 -17.82 -57.78 -25.34
CA ASP A 54 -19.13 -57.77 -25.97
C ASP A 54 -19.56 -56.36 -26.39
N TYR A 55 -20.16 -56.26 -27.58
CA TYR A 55 -20.73 -55.00 -28.03
C TYR A 55 -22.00 -54.65 -27.25
N LYS A 56 -22.02 -53.44 -26.69
CA LYS A 56 -23.20 -52.90 -26.02
C LYS A 56 -23.32 -51.41 -26.33
N ALA A 57 -24.33 -51.04 -27.12
CA ALA A 57 -24.54 -49.66 -27.53
C ALA A 57 -24.55 -48.67 -26.35
N GLY A 58 -23.73 -47.62 -26.44
CA GLY A 58 -23.60 -46.57 -25.42
C GLY A 58 -23.08 -47.05 -24.06
N LYS A 59 -22.24 -48.09 -24.05
CA LYS A 59 -21.59 -48.60 -22.84
C LYS A 59 -20.10 -48.69 -23.02
N PHE A 60 -19.38 -48.52 -21.92
CA PHE A 60 -17.96 -48.79 -21.79
C PHE A 60 -17.74 -49.14 -20.32
N GLN A 61 -17.84 -50.43 -19.99
CA GLN A 61 -17.89 -50.91 -18.61
C GLN A 61 -17.34 -52.34 -18.49
N ALA A 62 -16.87 -52.69 -17.30
CA ALA A 62 -16.35 -54.02 -16.99
C ALA A 62 -16.94 -54.59 -15.70
N TYR A 63 -16.97 -55.92 -15.62
CA TYR A 63 -17.34 -56.63 -14.40
C TYR A 63 -16.09 -57.09 -13.66
N SER A 64 -15.87 -56.52 -12.47
CA SER A 64 -14.65 -56.71 -11.68
C SER A 64 -14.28 -58.19 -11.46
N ASN A 65 -13.05 -58.56 -11.82
CA ASN A 65 -12.49 -59.93 -11.68
C ASN A 65 -13.31 -61.04 -12.37
N THR A 66 -13.99 -60.73 -13.48
CA THR A 66 -14.72 -61.72 -14.29
C THR A 66 -14.08 -62.01 -15.65
N GLY A 67 -13.33 -61.07 -16.22
CA GLY A 67 -12.88 -61.10 -17.61
C GLY A 67 -13.88 -60.50 -18.60
N ASP A 68 -15.07 -60.11 -18.14
CA ASP A 68 -16.16 -59.61 -18.97
C ASP A 68 -16.12 -58.07 -19.11
N VAL A 69 -16.16 -57.60 -20.36
CA VAL A 69 -16.12 -56.18 -20.74
C VAL A 69 -17.21 -55.90 -21.78
N GLU A 70 -17.99 -54.84 -21.58
CA GLU A 70 -19.02 -54.36 -22.51
C GLU A 70 -18.63 -52.98 -23.05
N ILE A 71 -18.38 -52.87 -24.37
CA ILE A 71 -17.95 -51.59 -24.98
C ILE A 71 -18.73 -51.23 -26.26
N ASP A 72 -18.75 -49.93 -26.55
CA ASP A 72 -19.13 -49.32 -27.81
C ASP A 72 -17.97 -48.43 -28.27
N VAL A 73 -17.26 -48.84 -29.33
CA VAL A 73 -16.10 -48.12 -29.84
C VAL A 73 -16.46 -46.71 -30.32
N ALA A 74 -17.68 -46.52 -30.83
CA ALA A 74 -18.13 -45.21 -31.30
C ALA A 74 -18.43 -44.26 -30.14
N TRP A 75 -18.82 -44.78 -28.98
CA TRP A 75 -19.10 -43.98 -27.79
C TRP A 75 -17.84 -43.30 -27.25
N LEU A 76 -16.67 -43.90 -27.49
CA LEU A 76 -15.38 -43.38 -27.02
C LEU A 76 -14.90 -42.12 -27.76
N ALA A 77 -15.36 -41.90 -28.99
CA ALA A 77 -14.89 -40.80 -29.83
C ALA A 77 -15.32 -39.41 -29.33
N ASP A 78 -16.32 -39.36 -28.45
CA ASP A 78 -16.87 -38.15 -27.86
C ASP A 78 -16.49 -38.00 -26.37
N ASN A 79 -15.52 -38.80 -25.90
CA ASN A 79 -15.09 -38.80 -24.51
C ASN A 79 -13.71 -38.18 -24.31
N ASP A 80 -13.60 -37.33 -23.30
CA ASP A 80 -12.35 -36.69 -22.89
C ASP A 80 -12.15 -36.85 -21.37
N TYR A 81 -10.89 -36.84 -20.94
CA TYR A 81 -10.50 -36.82 -19.52
C TYR A 81 -9.46 -35.72 -19.24
N ILE A 82 -9.34 -35.33 -17.97
CA ILE A 82 -8.37 -34.30 -17.55
C ILE A 82 -7.01 -34.92 -17.20
N SER A 83 -5.96 -34.35 -17.80
CA SER A 83 -4.55 -34.65 -17.51
C SER A 83 -4.08 -34.02 -16.18
N PRO A 84 -2.88 -34.36 -15.68
CA PRO A 84 -2.32 -33.75 -14.47
C PRO A 84 -2.08 -32.25 -14.54
N THR A 85 -2.09 -31.67 -15.73
CA THR A 85 -1.86 -30.25 -15.97
C THR A 85 -3.15 -29.51 -16.35
N GLY A 86 -4.31 -30.07 -16.01
CA GLY A 86 -5.62 -29.47 -16.27
C GLY A 86 -6.01 -29.38 -17.75
N LYS A 87 -5.40 -30.18 -18.63
CA LYS A 87 -5.73 -30.23 -20.06
C LYS A 87 -6.74 -31.33 -20.34
N ALA A 88 -7.77 -31.04 -21.13
CA ALA A 88 -8.69 -32.06 -21.65
C ALA A 88 -8.04 -32.88 -22.79
N VAL A 89 -7.99 -34.19 -22.63
CA VAL A 89 -7.34 -35.16 -23.52
C VAL A 89 -8.37 -36.18 -24.02
N GLU A 90 -8.36 -36.43 -25.33
CA GLU A 90 -9.22 -37.43 -25.98
C GLU A 90 -8.92 -38.85 -25.49
N ASP A 91 -9.97 -39.59 -25.12
CA ASP A 91 -9.85 -40.99 -24.77
C ASP A 91 -9.72 -41.86 -26.04
N THR A 92 -8.62 -42.60 -26.12
CA THR A 92 -8.34 -43.52 -27.23
C THR A 92 -8.85 -44.93 -26.92
N LEU A 93 -9.06 -45.75 -27.95
CA LEU A 93 -9.41 -47.17 -27.75
C LEU A 93 -8.39 -47.93 -26.89
N VAL A 94 -7.12 -47.51 -26.87
CA VAL A 94 -6.10 -48.11 -26.01
C VAL A 94 -6.33 -47.71 -24.55
N THR A 95 -6.52 -46.42 -24.27
CA THR A 95 -6.68 -45.89 -22.91
C THR A 95 -7.96 -46.42 -22.28
N GLY A 96 -9.12 -46.25 -22.92
CA GLY A 96 -10.39 -46.76 -22.43
C GLY A 96 -10.36 -48.29 -22.22
N LEU A 97 -9.92 -49.06 -23.22
CA LEU A 97 -9.95 -50.53 -23.11
C LEU A 97 -9.02 -51.05 -22.01
N VAL A 98 -7.85 -50.42 -21.81
CA VAL A 98 -6.94 -50.77 -20.71
C VAL A 98 -7.57 -50.45 -19.35
N HIS A 99 -8.32 -49.36 -19.23
CA HIS A 99 -9.07 -49.01 -18.02
C HIS A 99 -10.05 -50.12 -17.63
N GLU A 100 -10.90 -50.54 -18.56
CA GLU A 100 -11.91 -51.58 -18.34
C GLU A 100 -11.31 -52.96 -18.11
N LEU A 101 -10.25 -53.32 -18.86
CA LEU A 101 -9.54 -54.57 -18.64
C LEU A 101 -8.80 -54.58 -17.29
N GLY A 102 -8.36 -53.43 -16.79
CA GLY A 102 -7.86 -53.27 -15.43
C GLY A 102 -8.88 -53.79 -14.41
N HIS A 103 -10.14 -53.36 -14.49
CA HIS A 103 -11.21 -53.88 -13.65
C HIS A 103 -11.46 -55.37 -13.86
N ALA A 104 -11.68 -55.77 -15.12
CA ALA A 104 -12.09 -57.12 -15.46
C ALA A 104 -11.07 -58.18 -15.03
N LEU A 105 -9.77 -57.88 -15.13
CA LEU A 105 -8.68 -58.84 -14.93
C LEU A 105 -8.02 -58.75 -13.55
N THR A 106 -8.04 -57.58 -12.90
CA THR A 106 -7.37 -57.39 -11.60
C THR A 106 -8.31 -57.32 -10.41
N GLY A 107 -9.60 -57.04 -10.66
CA GLY A 107 -10.59 -56.84 -9.60
C GLY A 107 -10.48 -55.49 -8.88
N LYS A 108 -9.63 -54.58 -9.36
CA LYS A 108 -9.47 -53.23 -8.79
C LYS A 108 -10.70 -52.39 -9.05
N SER A 109 -10.94 -51.40 -8.20
CA SER A 109 -12.08 -50.48 -8.27
C SER A 109 -11.59 -49.03 -8.46
N ASP A 110 -12.42 -48.18 -9.06
CA ASP A 110 -12.16 -46.74 -9.18
C ASP A 110 -12.38 -45.99 -7.84
N ASN A 111 -12.96 -46.67 -6.84
CA ASN A 111 -13.15 -46.26 -5.45
C ASN A 111 -13.25 -44.75 -5.20
N ASN A 112 -14.45 -44.21 -5.42
CA ASN A 112 -14.78 -42.79 -5.34
C ASN A 112 -14.95 -42.26 -3.90
N THR A 113 -14.54 -43.02 -2.85
CA THR A 113 -14.81 -42.67 -1.45
C THR A 113 -13.55 -42.35 -0.65
N LYS A 114 -12.43 -42.05 -1.30
CA LYS A 114 -11.18 -41.62 -0.65
C LYS A 114 -10.86 -40.19 -1.01
N ALA A 115 -10.31 -39.50 -0.03
CA ALA A 115 -9.35 -38.39 -0.07
C ALA A 115 -8.36 -38.27 -1.25
N ASP A 116 -8.17 -39.31 -2.04
CA ASP A 116 -7.24 -39.34 -3.17
C ASP A 116 -8.02 -39.99 -4.32
N TYR A 117 -8.52 -39.17 -5.24
CA TYR A 117 -9.41 -39.53 -6.35
C TYR A 117 -8.72 -40.37 -7.46
N LYS A 118 -7.67 -41.13 -7.08
CA LYS A 118 -6.98 -42.15 -7.87
C LYS A 118 -7.33 -43.54 -7.33
N GLY A 119 -8.52 -44.03 -7.69
CA GLY A 119 -8.92 -45.41 -7.39
C GLY A 119 -7.83 -46.44 -7.67
N ASP A 120 -7.88 -47.59 -7.01
CA ASP A 120 -6.88 -48.66 -7.19
C ASP A 120 -6.69 -49.03 -8.67
N ASN A 121 -7.76 -48.93 -9.48
CA ASN A 121 -7.70 -49.16 -10.91
C ASN A 121 -7.02 -48.02 -11.67
N VAL A 122 -7.46 -46.76 -11.49
CA VAL A 122 -6.82 -45.55 -12.07
C VAL A 122 -5.31 -45.54 -11.79
N THR A 123 -4.91 -45.79 -10.54
CA THR A 123 -3.49 -45.89 -10.14
C THR A 123 -2.75 -47.00 -10.87
N PHE A 124 -3.41 -48.14 -11.11
CA PHE A 124 -2.83 -49.27 -11.81
C PHE A 124 -2.68 -48.98 -13.31
N VAL A 125 -3.69 -48.42 -13.96
CA VAL A 125 -3.67 -48.16 -15.41
C VAL A 125 -2.78 -46.97 -15.78
N ASN A 126 -2.63 -45.97 -14.92
CA ASN A 126 -1.66 -44.90 -15.14
C ASN A 126 -0.21 -45.40 -15.20
N LYS A 127 0.13 -46.51 -14.52
CA LYS A 127 1.45 -47.16 -14.71
C LYS A 127 1.60 -47.69 -16.13
N ILE A 128 0.53 -48.25 -16.70
CA ILE A 128 0.50 -48.72 -18.09
C ILE A 128 0.60 -47.52 -19.04
N TYR A 129 -0.16 -46.45 -18.81
CA TYR A 129 -0.12 -45.24 -19.64
C TYR A 129 1.27 -44.62 -19.68
N LYS A 130 1.92 -44.50 -18.52
CA LYS A 130 3.30 -44.01 -18.40
C LYS A 130 4.30 -44.87 -19.16
N GLU A 131 4.19 -46.20 -19.10
CA GLU A 131 5.03 -47.12 -19.88
C GLU A 131 4.81 -46.99 -21.39
N LEU A 132 3.60 -46.62 -21.81
CA LEU A 132 3.21 -46.38 -23.21
C LEU A 132 3.49 -44.94 -23.70
N GLY A 133 3.87 -44.02 -22.81
CA GLY A 133 4.06 -42.60 -23.12
C GLY A 133 2.76 -41.82 -23.34
N LEU A 134 1.66 -42.26 -22.73
CA LEU A 134 0.35 -41.62 -22.80
C LEU A 134 0.10 -40.71 -21.58
N PRO A 135 -0.68 -39.62 -21.71
CA PRO A 135 -1.04 -38.75 -20.60
C PRO A 135 -1.76 -39.51 -19.47
N GLU A 136 -1.36 -39.26 -18.23
CA GLU A 136 -2.01 -39.86 -17.06
C GLU A 136 -3.42 -39.28 -16.88
N GLN A 137 -4.35 -40.10 -16.38
CA GLN A 137 -5.68 -39.65 -15.98
C GLN A 137 -5.68 -39.33 -14.48
N ILE A 138 -6.17 -38.17 -14.09
CA ILE A 138 -6.17 -37.77 -12.68
C ILE A 138 -7.28 -38.46 -11.87
N SER A 139 -8.50 -38.55 -12.42
CA SER A 139 -9.63 -39.19 -11.76
C SER A 139 -10.64 -39.74 -12.78
N TYR A 140 -11.49 -40.68 -12.34
CA TYR A 140 -12.62 -41.15 -13.15
C TYR A 140 -13.76 -40.12 -13.22
N THR A 141 -13.90 -39.26 -12.22
CA THR A 141 -14.95 -38.23 -12.17
C THR A 141 -14.72 -37.03 -13.09
N ALA A 142 -13.57 -37.00 -13.77
CA ALA A 142 -13.21 -36.01 -14.77
C ALA A 142 -13.56 -36.44 -16.21
N TYR A 143 -14.31 -37.53 -16.38
CA TYR A 143 -14.68 -38.07 -17.68
C TYR A 143 -16.01 -37.46 -18.14
N ASP A 144 -16.02 -36.80 -19.30
CA ASP A 144 -17.24 -36.24 -19.91
C ASP A 144 -17.53 -36.90 -21.26
N SER A 145 -18.82 -37.13 -21.53
CA SER A 145 -19.33 -37.74 -22.78
C SER A 145 -20.22 -36.78 -23.59
N GLY A 146 -20.20 -35.47 -23.29
CA GLY A 146 -20.61 -34.47 -24.27
C GLY A 146 -21.27 -33.17 -23.80
N SER A 147 -20.55 -32.28 -23.09
CA SER A 147 -20.75 -30.83 -23.27
C SER A 147 -19.81 -29.92 -22.49
N PHE A 148 -19.09 -30.43 -21.47
CA PHE A 148 -18.37 -29.60 -20.50
C PHE A 148 -16.88 -29.48 -20.84
N LEU A 149 -16.28 -30.57 -21.33
CA LEU A 149 -14.89 -30.56 -21.75
C LEU A 149 -14.77 -30.18 -23.21
N GLU A 150 -14.02 -29.12 -23.48
CA GLU A 150 -13.58 -28.79 -24.82
C GLU A 150 -12.24 -29.46 -25.10
N ARG A 151 -12.19 -30.26 -26.17
CA ARG A 151 -11.00 -31.01 -26.55
C ARG A 151 -9.78 -30.09 -26.71
N ASP A 152 -8.65 -30.55 -26.19
CA ASP A 152 -7.36 -29.84 -26.18
C ASP A 152 -7.31 -28.52 -25.39
N ARG A 153 -8.39 -28.11 -24.73
CA ARG A 153 -8.41 -26.91 -23.90
C ARG A 153 -7.61 -27.10 -22.62
N GLU A 154 -6.87 -26.06 -22.24
CA GLU A 154 -6.12 -25.99 -20.98
C GLU A 154 -6.90 -25.14 -19.97
N TYR A 155 -7.39 -25.78 -18.90
CA TYR A 155 -8.23 -25.13 -17.89
C TYR A 155 -7.42 -24.51 -16.74
N THR A 156 -6.17 -24.95 -16.56
CA THR A 156 -5.27 -24.48 -15.49
C THR A 156 -3.98 -23.88 -16.04
N ASN A 157 -3.92 -23.64 -17.36
CA ASN A 157 -2.75 -23.15 -18.10
C ASN A 157 -1.46 -23.92 -17.80
N GLY A 158 -1.55 -25.25 -17.73
CA GLY A 158 -0.42 -26.11 -17.42
C GLY A 158 -0.12 -26.30 -15.92
N THR A 159 -0.85 -25.62 -15.02
CA THR A 159 -0.71 -25.80 -13.58
C THR A 159 -1.11 -27.21 -13.16
N ALA A 160 -0.27 -27.83 -12.35
CA ALA A 160 -0.49 -29.18 -11.87
C ALA A 160 -1.67 -29.25 -10.88
N ILE A 161 -2.52 -30.26 -11.05
CA ILE A 161 -3.68 -30.54 -10.21
C ILE A 161 -3.67 -31.99 -9.69
N ASP A 162 -4.28 -32.17 -8.53
CA ASP A 162 -4.38 -33.43 -7.81
C ASP A 162 -5.72 -34.14 -8.04
N VAL A 163 -6.80 -33.36 -8.17
CA VAL A 163 -8.16 -33.86 -8.39
C VAL A 163 -8.84 -33.08 -9.50
N ALA A 164 -9.67 -33.75 -10.30
CA ALA A 164 -10.57 -33.11 -11.25
C ALA A 164 -11.99 -33.70 -11.16
N VAL A 165 -13.01 -32.85 -11.22
CA VAL A 165 -14.43 -33.24 -11.22
C VAL A 165 -15.19 -32.39 -12.22
N THR A 166 -15.95 -33.03 -13.12
CA THR A 166 -16.79 -32.33 -14.11
C THR A 166 -18.23 -32.86 -14.09
N ARG A 167 -19.22 -31.99 -13.79
CA ARG A 167 -20.67 -32.32 -13.79
C ARG A 167 -21.53 -31.06 -13.91
N ASN A 168 -22.65 -31.15 -14.63
CA ASN A 168 -23.73 -30.16 -14.57
C ASN A 168 -24.66 -30.39 -13.37
N SER A 169 -24.13 -30.21 -12.16
CA SER A 169 -24.85 -30.26 -10.89
C SER A 169 -23.98 -29.64 -9.80
N ASP A 170 -24.53 -29.40 -8.61
CA ASP A 170 -23.72 -29.01 -7.45
C ASP A 170 -22.56 -30.01 -7.22
N ILE A 171 -21.36 -29.48 -7.04
CA ILE A 171 -20.13 -30.25 -6.77
C ILE A 171 -19.56 -29.73 -5.46
N SER A 172 -19.25 -30.65 -4.55
CA SER A 172 -18.49 -30.34 -3.34
C SER A 172 -17.38 -31.37 -3.20
N THR A 173 -16.13 -30.90 -3.19
CA THR A 173 -14.97 -31.72 -2.79
C THR A 173 -14.68 -31.59 -1.29
N HIS A 174 -15.48 -30.78 -0.57
CA HIS A 174 -15.31 -30.38 0.83
C HIS A 174 -15.47 -31.49 1.91
N ASP A 175 -15.52 -32.77 1.53
CA ASP A 175 -15.69 -33.88 2.47
C ASP A 175 -14.46 -34.82 2.48
N ASN A 176 -13.53 -34.57 3.40
CA ASN A 176 -12.48 -35.49 3.86
C ASN A 176 -11.27 -35.77 2.91
N THR A 177 -10.62 -34.74 2.37
CA THR A 177 -9.25 -34.83 1.82
C THR A 177 -8.23 -34.35 2.88
N PRO A 178 -7.17 -35.12 3.19
CA PRO A 178 -5.99 -34.63 3.90
C PRO A 178 -5.12 -33.82 2.94
N ASP A 179 -4.58 -32.71 3.46
CA ASP A 179 -3.48 -31.88 2.92
C ASP A 179 -3.74 -31.19 1.56
N ASN A 180 -3.84 -29.85 1.57
CA ASN A 180 -3.46 -28.89 0.50
C ASN A 180 -3.57 -29.29 -0.99
N THR A 181 -4.60 -30.04 -1.39
CA THR A 181 -4.76 -30.55 -2.76
C THR A 181 -5.11 -29.42 -3.72
N LYS A 182 -4.57 -29.45 -4.94
CA LYS A 182 -4.92 -28.51 -6.01
C LYS A 182 -6.01 -29.13 -6.88
N ASP A 183 -7.25 -28.70 -6.72
CA ASP A 183 -8.40 -29.31 -7.38
C ASP A 183 -8.85 -28.50 -8.61
N LEU A 184 -9.44 -29.18 -9.59
CA LEU A 184 -10.15 -28.56 -10.72
C LEU A 184 -11.62 -29.00 -10.69
N VAL A 185 -12.53 -28.05 -10.51
CA VAL A 185 -13.97 -28.29 -10.51
C VAL A 185 -14.62 -27.56 -11.67
N ILE A 186 -15.32 -28.31 -12.53
CA ILE A 186 -15.99 -27.79 -13.72
C ILE A 186 -17.48 -28.09 -13.63
N GLY A 187 -18.30 -27.03 -13.66
CA GLY A 187 -19.75 -27.06 -13.73
C GLY A 187 -20.26 -27.35 -15.15
N GLY A 188 -21.46 -26.90 -15.45
CA GLY A 188 -22.08 -27.06 -16.75
C GLY A 188 -22.99 -25.91 -17.14
N SER A 189 -23.99 -26.17 -17.99
CA SER A 189 -24.84 -25.12 -18.57
C SER A 189 -25.99 -24.65 -17.68
N SER A 190 -26.06 -25.12 -16.42
CA SER A 190 -27.10 -24.74 -15.46
C SER A 190 -26.44 -24.15 -14.23
N ALA A 191 -27.17 -23.30 -13.48
CA ALA A 191 -26.72 -22.80 -12.19
C ALA A 191 -26.24 -23.94 -11.27
N ASN A 192 -24.98 -23.90 -10.86
CA ASN A 192 -24.30 -24.89 -10.04
C ASN A 192 -23.69 -24.26 -8.78
N LYS A 193 -23.71 -24.99 -7.67
CA LYS A 193 -22.89 -24.67 -6.50
C LYS A 193 -21.62 -25.51 -6.53
N LEU A 194 -20.48 -24.86 -6.78
CA LEU A 194 -19.17 -25.48 -6.86
C LEU A 194 -18.37 -25.10 -5.60
N GLN A 195 -18.00 -26.09 -4.80
CA GLN A 195 -17.29 -25.86 -3.55
C GLN A 195 -16.05 -26.75 -3.44
N THR A 196 -14.90 -26.12 -3.24
CA THR A 196 -13.61 -26.78 -3.00
C THR A 196 -13.16 -26.62 -1.54
N GLY A 197 -11.91 -27.04 -1.25
CA GLY A 197 -11.44 -27.41 0.07
C GLY A 197 -10.34 -26.51 0.59
N LYS A 198 -9.16 -27.09 0.84
CA LYS A 198 -7.93 -26.35 1.13
C LYS A 198 -6.98 -26.56 -0.04
N GLY A 199 -6.27 -25.54 -0.48
CA GLY A 199 -5.33 -25.65 -1.58
C GLY A 199 -5.41 -24.46 -2.53
N ASN A 200 -4.79 -24.58 -3.70
CA ASN A 200 -4.92 -23.58 -4.74
C ASN A 200 -5.74 -24.19 -5.87
N ASP A 201 -7.05 -24.00 -5.79
CA ASP A 201 -8.04 -24.69 -6.61
C ASP A 201 -8.45 -23.86 -7.84
N PHE A 202 -8.98 -24.54 -8.84
CA PHE A 202 -9.49 -23.96 -10.08
C PHE A 202 -10.99 -24.29 -10.22
N LEU A 203 -11.83 -23.27 -10.39
CA LEU A 203 -13.27 -23.42 -10.49
C LEU A 203 -13.79 -22.81 -11.79
N VAL A 204 -14.58 -23.58 -12.56
CA VAL A 204 -15.17 -23.17 -13.84
C VAL A 204 -16.68 -23.37 -13.77
N GLY A 205 -17.47 -22.29 -13.82
CA GLY A 205 -18.94 -22.36 -13.80
C GLY A 205 -19.55 -22.82 -15.14
N GLN A 206 -19.08 -22.21 -16.23
CA GLN A 206 -19.69 -22.24 -17.57
C GLN A 206 -20.99 -21.43 -17.66
N GLY A 207 -22.14 -22.08 -17.81
CA GLY A 207 -23.39 -21.40 -18.15
C GLY A 207 -24.39 -21.43 -16.99
N GLY A 208 -25.19 -20.38 -16.87
CA GLY A 208 -26.09 -20.23 -15.72
C GLY A 208 -25.46 -19.31 -14.67
N ASN A 209 -26.17 -19.11 -13.56
CA ASN A 209 -25.72 -18.26 -12.47
C ASN A 209 -25.13 -19.16 -11.38
N ASP A 210 -23.82 -19.29 -11.37
CA ASP A 210 -23.11 -20.25 -10.54
C ASP A 210 -22.67 -19.65 -9.21
N GLU A 211 -22.50 -20.49 -8.18
CA GLU A 211 -21.87 -20.12 -6.91
C GLU A 211 -20.55 -20.90 -6.78
N LEU A 212 -19.41 -20.22 -6.90
CA LEU A 212 -18.07 -20.80 -6.86
C LEU A 212 -17.42 -20.46 -5.51
N SER A 213 -17.01 -21.47 -4.75
CA SER A 213 -16.41 -21.31 -3.43
C SER A 213 -15.07 -22.04 -3.32
N GLY A 214 -13.96 -21.31 -3.25
CA GLY A 214 -12.58 -21.85 -3.25
C GLY A 214 -12.18 -22.53 -1.93
N GLY A 215 -12.42 -21.86 -0.81
CA GLY A 215 -12.14 -22.41 0.51
C GLY A 215 -10.93 -21.75 1.17
N ASP A 216 -9.96 -22.51 1.67
CA ASP A 216 -8.71 -21.96 2.23
C ASP A 216 -7.58 -22.09 1.17
N GLY A 217 -6.88 -20.99 0.86
CA GLY A 217 -5.70 -21.01 0.00
C GLY A 217 -5.74 -19.90 -1.04
N THR A 218 -5.14 -20.11 -2.22
CA THR A 218 -5.20 -19.13 -3.32
C THR A 218 -5.92 -19.75 -4.50
N ASP A 219 -7.22 -19.46 -4.59
CA ASP A 219 -8.13 -20.11 -5.51
C ASP A 219 -8.40 -19.24 -6.74
N THR A 220 -8.61 -19.89 -7.88
CA THR A 220 -8.76 -19.26 -9.18
C THR A 220 -10.11 -19.61 -9.80
N ALA A 221 -10.96 -18.61 -10.01
CA ALA A 221 -12.12 -18.76 -10.90
C ALA A 221 -11.67 -18.60 -12.35
N VAL A 222 -12.10 -19.49 -13.24
CA VAL A 222 -11.64 -19.52 -14.63
C VAL A 222 -12.82 -19.24 -15.55
N TYR A 223 -12.70 -18.15 -16.30
CA TYR A 223 -13.62 -17.73 -17.35
C TYR A 223 -12.93 -17.89 -18.70
N LEU A 224 -13.64 -18.46 -19.68
CA LEU A 224 -13.00 -18.93 -20.91
C LEU A 224 -13.03 -17.90 -22.04
N ASN A 225 -13.77 -16.79 -21.88
CA ASN A 225 -13.74 -15.66 -22.80
C ASN A 225 -12.76 -14.59 -22.32
N ASP A 226 -12.58 -13.58 -23.16
CA ASP A 226 -11.71 -12.44 -22.96
C ASP A 226 -12.14 -11.64 -21.71
N GLU A 227 -11.16 -11.21 -20.90
CA GLU A 227 -11.35 -10.45 -19.66
C GLU A 227 -12.21 -9.22 -19.86
N LEU A 228 -12.14 -8.63 -21.05
CA LEU A 228 -12.90 -7.45 -21.42
C LEU A 228 -14.37 -7.76 -21.66
N GLU A 229 -14.85 -8.99 -21.63
CA GLU A 229 -16.28 -9.27 -21.76
C GLU A 229 -17.05 -9.28 -20.42
N TYR A 230 -16.32 -9.21 -19.30
CA TYR A 230 -16.86 -9.36 -17.96
C TYR A 230 -16.88 -8.06 -17.16
N ASP A 231 -17.89 -7.94 -16.29
CA ASP A 231 -18.03 -6.95 -15.25
C ASP A 231 -17.98 -7.70 -13.92
N ILE A 232 -16.94 -7.44 -13.12
CA ILE A 232 -16.73 -8.08 -11.83
C ILE A 232 -16.96 -7.05 -10.73
N ARG A 233 -17.78 -7.40 -9.75
CA ARG A 233 -18.20 -6.51 -8.68
C ARG A 233 -18.02 -7.21 -7.36
N LYS A 234 -17.44 -6.54 -6.36
CA LYS A 234 -17.45 -7.07 -5.00
C LYS A 234 -18.82 -6.80 -4.36
N ASN A 235 -19.36 -7.79 -3.68
CA ASN A 235 -20.61 -7.70 -2.93
C ASN A 235 -20.34 -7.36 -1.47
N ASP A 236 -21.35 -6.79 -0.81
CA ASP A 236 -21.29 -6.38 0.61
C ASP A 236 -20.98 -7.54 1.58
N ASP A 237 -21.26 -8.78 1.19
CA ASP A 237 -21.00 -9.98 1.98
C ASP A 237 -19.60 -10.58 1.78
N GLY A 238 -18.72 -9.87 1.06
CA GLY A 238 -17.36 -10.27 0.75
C GLY A 238 -17.24 -11.23 -0.44
N THR A 239 -18.37 -11.62 -1.07
CA THR A 239 -18.35 -12.37 -2.33
C THR A 239 -18.10 -11.45 -3.52
N TRP A 240 -17.87 -12.01 -4.69
CA TRP A 240 -17.79 -11.25 -5.95
C TRP A 240 -18.89 -11.71 -6.90
N THR A 241 -19.51 -10.80 -7.61
CA THR A 241 -20.36 -11.10 -8.76
C THR A 241 -19.57 -10.92 -10.05
N VAL A 242 -19.52 -11.94 -10.88
CA VAL A 242 -18.96 -11.85 -12.24
C VAL A 242 -20.10 -11.94 -13.24
N LYS A 243 -20.17 -10.98 -14.14
CA LYS A 243 -21.25 -10.87 -15.12
C LYS A 243 -20.70 -10.68 -16.51
N HIS A 244 -21.12 -11.55 -17.43
CA HIS A 244 -20.81 -11.35 -18.85
C HIS A 244 -21.65 -10.21 -19.43
N VAL A 245 -21.02 -9.05 -19.66
CA VAL A 245 -21.70 -7.80 -20.04
C VAL A 245 -21.54 -7.42 -21.51
N ARG A 246 -20.60 -8.04 -22.23
CA ARG A 246 -20.31 -7.78 -23.64
C ARG A 246 -20.26 -9.11 -24.43
N GLY A 247 -20.07 -9.03 -25.75
CA GLY A 247 -19.98 -10.24 -26.58
C GLY A 247 -21.28 -11.05 -26.70
N ALA A 248 -21.14 -12.37 -26.84
CA ALA A 248 -22.25 -13.29 -27.12
C ALA A 248 -23.16 -13.61 -25.90
N LYS A 249 -22.79 -13.20 -24.68
CA LYS A 249 -23.60 -13.35 -23.45
C LYS A 249 -24.03 -14.79 -23.15
N THR A 250 -23.08 -15.71 -23.26
CA THR A 250 -23.31 -17.15 -23.12
C THR A 250 -23.18 -17.67 -21.69
N GLU A 251 -22.41 -16.97 -20.85
CA GLU A 251 -22.24 -17.28 -19.42
C GLU A 251 -23.23 -16.42 -18.61
N GLY A 252 -23.63 -16.89 -17.42
CA GLY A 252 -24.59 -16.16 -16.59
C GLY A 252 -23.93 -15.16 -15.64
N GLU A 253 -24.62 -14.87 -14.55
CA GLU A 253 -24.15 -13.99 -13.49
C GLU A 253 -23.73 -14.85 -12.28
N ASP A 254 -22.43 -14.97 -12.08
CA ASP A 254 -21.82 -15.90 -11.13
C ASP A 254 -21.45 -15.20 -9.83
N THR A 255 -21.40 -15.96 -8.74
CA THR A 255 -21.03 -15.50 -7.41
C THR A 255 -19.79 -16.25 -6.93
N LEU A 256 -18.69 -15.55 -6.68
CA LEU A 256 -17.42 -16.09 -6.20
C LEU A 256 -17.27 -15.84 -4.70
N LYS A 257 -16.84 -16.85 -3.95
CA LYS A 257 -16.61 -16.77 -2.51
C LYS A 257 -15.27 -17.41 -2.17
N ASN A 258 -14.43 -16.73 -1.38
CA ASN A 258 -13.07 -17.21 -1.07
C ASN A 258 -12.34 -17.59 -2.38
N ILE A 259 -12.31 -16.65 -3.31
CA ILE A 259 -11.58 -16.76 -4.58
C ILE A 259 -10.70 -15.53 -4.64
N GLU A 260 -9.40 -15.73 -4.80
CA GLU A 260 -8.39 -14.69 -4.77
C GLU A 260 -7.95 -14.29 -6.18
N LYS A 261 -8.17 -15.14 -7.19
CA LYS A 261 -7.75 -14.90 -8.57
C LYS A 261 -8.86 -15.19 -9.57
N VAL A 262 -8.83 -14.46 -10.69
CA VAL A 262 -9.63 -14.78 -11.87
C VAL A 262 -8.71 -14.96 -13.07
N GLN A 263 -8.91 -16.04 -13.82
CA GLN A 263 -8.25 -16.28 -15.09
C GLN A 263 -9.25 -16.03 -16.22
N PHE A 264 -8.78 -15.36 -17.27
CA PHE A 264 -9.55 -15.12 -18.49
C PHE A 264 -8.88 -15.74 -19.71
N GLY A 265 -9.67 -15.91 -20.77
CA GLY A 265 -9.18 -16.30 -22.08
C GLY A 265 -8.38 -17.61 -22.08
N SER A 266 -7.40 -17.67 -22.99
CA SER A 266 -6.58 -18.87 -23.23
C SER A 266 -5.07 -18.64 -23.09
N ASP A 267 -4.64 -17.44 -22.71
CA ASP A 267 -3.25 -17.14 -22.37
C ASP A 267 -2.90 -17.53 -20.92
N GLY A 268 -3.94 -17.71 -20.10
CA GLY A 268 -3.91 -18.09 -18.70
C GLY A 268 -3.17 -17.09 -17.84
N GLU A 269 -3.27 -15.82 -18.21
CA GLU A 269 -3.01 -14.70 -17.31
C GLU A 269 -4.04 -14.73 -16.17
N THR A 270 -3.58 -14.52 -14.95
CA THR A 270 -4.42 -14.47 -13.75
C THR A 270 -4.39 -13.08 -13.17
N PHE A 271 -5.57 -12.56 -12.85
CA PHE A 271 -5.75 -11.27 -12.22
C PHE A 271 -6.15 -11.47 -10.77
N ASP A 272 -5.49 -10.74 -9.88
CA ASP A 272 -5.78 -10.82 -8.46
C ASP A 272 -7.07 -10.05 -8.14
N LEU A 273 -7.96 -10.70 -7.39
CA LEU A 273 -9.10 -10.08 -6.73
C LEU A 273 -8.62 -9.47 -5.42
N ALA A 274 -8.19 -8.21 -5.47
CA ALA A 274 -7.81 -7.46 -4.28
C ALA A 274 -9.03 -6.79 -3.63
N LYS A 275 -8.90 -6.34 -2.38
CA LYS A 275 -9.96 -5.56 -1.70
C LYS A 275 -10.42 -4.34 -2.51
N LYS A 276 -9.58 -3.81 -3.41
CA LYS A 276 -9.80 -2.62 -4.27
C LYS A 276 -10.38 -2.89 -5.67
N GLY A 277 -10.60 -4.14 -6.08
CA GLY A 277 -11.06 -4.46 -7.45
C GLY A 277 -10.00 -5.08 -8.35
N LEU A 278 -10.25 -5.11 -9.67
CA LEU A 278 -9.31 -5.68 -10.65
C LEU A 278 -8.22 -4.67 -11.00
N SER A 279 -6.95 -5.08 -10.83
CA SER A 279 -5.74 -4.25 -11.01
C SER A 279 -5.63 -3.53 -12.37
N PHE A 280 -6.39 -3.95 -13.37
CA PHE A 280 -6.36 -3.43 -14.75
C PHE A 280 -7.56 -2.53 -15.12
N GLN A 281 -8.58 -2.41 -14.26
CA GLN A 281 -9.76 -1.58 -14.53
C GLN A 281 -9.59 -0.16 -13.96
N THR A 282 -9.87 0.85 -14.78
CA THR A 282 -9.75 2.27 -14.41
C THR A 282 -11.03 3.03 -14.74
N ASP A 283 -11.62 3.74 -13.80
CA ASP A 283 -12.60 4.79 -14.08
C ASP A 283 -11.97 6.15 -13.78
N PHE A 284 -12.09 7.07 -14.73
CA PHE A 284 -11.49 8.39 -14.63
C PHE A 284 -12.51 9.47 -15.00
N ALA A 285 -12.62 10.50 -14.17
CA ALA A 285 -13.46 11.65 -14.41
C ALA A 285 -12.62 12.91 -14.61
N LEU A 286 -12.97 13.70 -15.62
CA LEU A 286 -12.39 15.02 -15.87
C LEU A 286 -13.39 16.09 -15.49
N VAL A 287 -13.06 16.88 -14.47
CA VAL A 287 -13.87 18.01 -14.00
C VAL A 287 -13.15 19.29 -14.40
N ILE A 288 -13.70 19.99 -15.38
CA ILE A 288 -12.99 21.08 -16.05
C ILE A 288 -13.73 22.39 -15.85
N ASP A 289 -13.02 23.42 -15.41
CA ASP A 289 -13.52 24.78 -15.41
C ASP A 289 -13.75 25.24 -16.86
N THR A 290 -14.99 25.63 -17.17
CA THR A 290 -15.39 26.12 -18.50
C THR A 290 -15.80 27.59 -18.51
N THR A 291 -15.42 28.33 -17.47
CA THR A 291 -15.59 29.78 -17.37
C THR A 291 -14.62 30.53 -18.29
N GLY A 292 -14.84 31.84 -18.45
CA GLY A 292 -14.05 32.65 -19.37
C GLY A 292 -12.60 32.90 -18.93
N SER A 293 -12.29 32.77 -17.64
CA SER A 293 -10.93 32.99 -17.09
C SER A 293 -9.94 31.98 -17.65
N MET A 294 -10.38 30.72 -17.78
CA MET A 294 -9.66 29.61 -18.42
C MET A 294 -9.30 29.84 -19.90
N GLY A 295 -9.65 30.98 -20.50
CA GLY A 295 -9.42 31.31 -21.91
C GLY A 295 -7.98 31.12 -22.41
N THR A 296 -6.98 31.38 -21.57
CA THR A 296 -5.57 31.16 -21.91
C THR A 296 -5.13 29.72 -21.67
N SER A 297 -5.72 29.03 -20.69
CA SER A 297 -5.27 27.71 -20.21
C SER A 297 -6.03 26.54 -20.86
N ILE A 298 -7.24 26.75 -21.37
CA ILE A 298 -8.10 25.68 -21.93
C ILE A 298 -7.49 24.98 -23.14
N GLY A 299 -6.64 25.67 -23.90
CA GLY A 299 -5.91 25.06 -25.02
C GLY A 299 -4.96 23.96 -24.55
N ALA A 300 -4.22 24.23 -23.48
CA ALA A 300 -3.30 23.30 -22.83
C ALA A 300 -4.07 22.16 -22.15
N VAL A 301 -5.11 22.47 -21.36
CA VAL A 301 -5.97 21.47 -20.71
C VAL A 301 -6.54 20.46 -21.70
N LYS A 302 -7.02 20.92 -22.88
CA LYS A 302 -7.54 20.01 -23.92
C LYS A 302 -6.47 19.11 -24.53
N ALA A 303 -5.31 19.68 -24.83
CA ALA A 303 -4.20 18.92 -25.39
C ALA A 303 -3.78 17.82 -24.40
N GLN A 304 -3.68 18.15 -23.12
CA GLN A 304 -3.21 17.20 -22.12
C GLN A 304 -4.27 16.22 -21.62
N ALA A 305 -5.54 16.61 -21.54
CA ALA A 305 -6.63 15.66 -21.33
C ALA A 305 -6.70 14.63 -22.47
N THR A 306 -6.31 14.99 -23.70
CA THR A 306 -6.17 14.03 -24.82
C THR A 306 -5.01 13.07 -24.60
N THR A 307 -3.84 13.56 -24.16
CA THR A 307 -2.68 12.72 -23.77
C THR A 307 -3.03 11.76 -22.64
N LEU A 308 -3.78 12.23 -21.64
CA LEU A 308 -4.29 11.42 -20.52
C LEU A 308 -5.21 10.29 -21.02
N ILE A 309 -6.14 10.62 -21.92
CA ILE A 309 -7.01 9.61 -22.55
C ILE A 309 -6.16 8.61 -23.35
N ASP A 310 -5.18 9.07 -24.13
CA ASP A 310 -4.26 8.20 -24.87
C ASP A 310 -3.52 7.21 -23.95
N ALA A 311 -3.04 7.69 -22.81
CA ALA A 311 -2.33 6.90 -21.81
C ALA A 311 -3.27 5.92 -21.06
N ALA A 312 -4.48 6.35 -20.70
CA ALA A 312 -5.48 5.48 -20.07
C ALA A 312 -5.88 4.29 -20.96
N PHE A 313 -5.78 4.44 -22.27
CA PHE A 313 -6.02 3.37 -23.26
C PHE A 313 -4.72 2.77 -23.83
N ALA A 314 -3.54 3.06 -23.25
CA ALA A 314 -2.26 2.56 -23.73
C ALA A 314 -2.16 1.02 -23.61
N GLY A 315 -1.41 0.39 -24.51
CA GLY A 315 -1.26 -1.08 -24.55
C GLY A 315 -2.42 -1.85 -25.18
N GLY A 316 -3.59 -1.22 -25.38
CA GLY A 316 -4.75 -1.84 -26.03
C GLY A 316 -5.53 -2.85 -25.17
N SER A 317 -5.09 -3.07 -23.93
CA SER A 317 -5.64 -4.06 -22.98
C SER A 317 -6.22 -3.45 -21.70
N ALA A 318 -6.05 -2.15 -21.45
CA ALA A 318 -6.56 -1.50 -20.23
C ALA A 318 -8.05 -1.12 -20.36
N ASP A 319 -8.90 -1.62 -19.45
CA ASP A 319 -10.34 -1.36 -19.44
C ASP A 319 -10.65 -0.03 -18.74
N ALA A 320 -10.40 1.08 -19.45
CA ALA A 320 -10.68 2.43 -18.97
C ALA A 320 -12.09 2.92 -19.35
N ARG A 321 -12.73 3.67 -18.44
CA ARG A 321 -13.93 4.49 -18.71
C ARG A 321 -13.68 5.94 -18.34
N ILE A 322 -14.05 6.85 -19.23
CA ILE A 322 -13.82 8.29 -19.06
C ILE A 322 -15.16 9.02 -18.96
N GLY A 323 -15.34 9.81 -17.91
CA GLY A 323 -16.42 10.79 -17.77
C GLY A 323 -15.87 12.21 -17.86
N VAL A 324 -16.68 13.17 -18.34
CA VAL A 324 -16.30 14.59 -18.42
C VAL A 324 -17.42 15.47 -17.91
N VAL A 325 -17.11 16.30 -16.90
CA VAL A 325 -17.96 17.36 -16.35
C VAL A 325 -17.32 18.71 -16.65
N GLY A 326 -18.11 19.64 -17.17
CA GLY A 326 -17.75 21.05 -17.22
C GLY A 326 -18.49 21.81 -16.13
N PHE A 327 -17.78 22.55 -15.29
CA PHE A 327 -18.41 23.43 -14.30
C PHE A 327 -18.24 24.91 -14.66
N LYS A 328 -19.15 25.70 -14.10
CA LYS A 328 -19.30 27.16 -14.22
C LYS A 328 -20.06 27.66 -13.01
N ASP A 329 -20.18 28.98 -12.86
CA ASP A 329 -20.91 29.58 -11.74
C ASP A 329 -22.44 29.39 -11.80
N LYS A 330 -22.91 28.37 -11.10
CA LYS A 330 -24.32 28.04 -10.95
C LYS A 330 -25.11 29.11 -10.21
N GLU A 331 -24.48 29.90 -9.33
CA GLU A 331 -25.16 30.90 -8.51
C GLU A 331 -25.59 32.14 -9.31
N ILE A 332 -24.95 32.41 -10.44
CA ILE A 332 -25.34 33.46 -11.40
C ILE A 332 -26.07 32.92 -12.64
N GLY A 333 -26.41 31.63 -12.65
CA GLY A 333 -27.21 31.00 -13.71
C GLY A 333 -26.41 30.35 -14.84
N GLU A 334 -25.13 30.04 -14.61
CA GLU A 334 -24.29 29.24 -15.51
C GLU A 334 -24.07 27.85 -14.88
N PRO A 335 -24.96 26.86 -15.11
CA PRO A 335 -24.92 25.60 -14.38
C PRO A 335 -23.81 24.65 -14.87
N THR A 336 -23.32 23.82 -13.96
CA THR A 336 -22.51 22.61 -14.22
C THR A 336 -23.22 21.65 -15.18
N GLN A 337 -22.45 21.01 -16.06
CA GLN A 337 -22.95 20.11 -17.11
C GLN A 337 -22.09 18.86 -17.24
N VAL A 338 -22.74 17.71 -17.36
CA VAL A 338 -22.08 16.49 -17.86
C VAL A 338 -21.89 16.62 -19.36
N ILE A 339 -20.63 16.74 -19.79
CA ILE A 339 -20.23 16.83 -21.21
C ILE A 339 -20.20 15.43 -21.83
N LEU A 340 -19.71 14.44 -21.06
CA LEU A 340 -19.63 13.05 -21.46
C LEU A 340 -19.95 12.15 -20.26
N PRO A 341 -21.05 11.37 -20.31
CA PRO A 341 -21.23 10.22 -19.41
C PRO A 341 -20.12 9.19 -19.61
N PHE A 342 -19.86 8.33 -18.64
CA PHE A 342 -18.86 7.27 -18.74
C PHE A 342 -18.94 6.52 -20.08
N THR A 343 -17.78 6.33 -20.70
CA THR A 343 -17.66 5.66 -21.99
C THR A 343 -17.90 4.16 -21.85
N ASP A 344 -19.15 3.72 -22.06
CA ASP A 344 -19.56 2.31 -21.95
C ASP A 344 -19.66 1.58 -23.32
N GLN A 345 -19.03 2.10 -24.38
CA GLN A 345 -19.05 1.44 -25.70
C GLN A 345 -18.33 0.07 -25.67
N ASP A 346 -18.71 -0.87 -26.54
CA ASP A 346 -18.11 -2.21 -26.55
C ASP A 346 -16.63 -2.22 -26.94
N SER A 347 -16.17 -1.27 -27.76
CA SER A 347 -14.78 -1.16 -28.20
C SER A 347 -14.02 -0.04 -27.50
N PHE A 348 -12.81 -0.33 -27.01
CA PHE A 348 -11.89 0.69 -26.47
C PHE A 348 -11.58 1.81 -27.45
N ALA A 349 -11.45 1.48 -28.74
CA ALA A 349 -11.22 2.49 -29.77
C ALA A 349 -12.40 3.48 -29.86
N ASP A 350 -13.63 3.00 -29.68
CA ASP A 350 -14.83 3.84 -29.71
C ASP A 350 -14.96 4.67 -28.43
N ARG A 351 -14.63 4.09 -27.26
CA ARG A 351 -14.59 4.81 -25.97
C ARG A 351 -13.59 5.96 -26.01
N LYS A 352 -12.37 5.66 -26.44
CA LYS A 352 -11.30 6.63 -26.65
C LYS A 352 -11.74 7.76 -27.58
N THR A 353 -12.27 7.39 -28.75
CA THR A 353 -12.77 8.37 -29.73
C THR A 353 -13.86 9.27 -29.15
N ALA A 354 -14.77 8.71 -28.33
CA ALA A 354 -15.82 9.49 -27.67
C ALA A 354 -15.25 10.47 -26.62
N ALA A 355 -14.28 10.02 -25.82
CA ALA A 355 -13.59 10.84 -24.83
C ALA A 355 -12.81 12.00 -25.48
N GLU A 356 -12.01 11.70 -26.51
CA GLU A 356 -11.26 12.72 -27.26
C GLU A 356 -12.21 13.74 -27.92
N ALA A 357 -13.33 13.28 -28.49
CA ALA A 357 -14.31 14.16 -29.12
C ALA A 357 -14.96 15.11 -28.10
N ALA A 358 -15.26 14.62 -26.89
CA ALA A 358 -15.82 15.44 -25.82
C ALA A 358 -14.84 16.54 -25.37
N ILE A 359 -13.58 16.18 -25.07
CA ILE A 359 -12.54 17.12 -24.65
C ILE A 359 -12.27 18.18 -25.72
N ASN A 360 -12.07 17.76 -26.97
CA ASN A 360 -11.82 18.69 -28.07
C ASN A 360 -13.01 19.65 -28.29
N GLY A 361 -14.24 19.20 -27.98
CA GLY A 361 -15.47 19.96 -28.09
C GLY A 361 -15.70 21.01 -26.99
N ILE A 362 -14.94 21.00 -25.89
CA ILE A 362 -15.14 21.93 -24.76
C ILE A 362 -14.97 23.38 -25.23
N THR A 363 -15.80 24.30 -24.74
CA THR A 363 -15.61 25.73 -25.01
C THR A 363 -15.77 26.52 -23.73
N VAL A 364 -14.79 27.36 -23.44
CA VAL A 364 -14.87 28.35 -22.38
C VAL A 364 -15.76 29.50 -22.79
N SER A 365 -16.58 29.97 -21.87
CA SER A 365 -17.48 31.11 -22.10
C SER A 365 -17.99 31.66 -20.79
N GLY A 366 -18.55 32.87 -20.84
CA GLY A 366 -18.98 33.57 -19.64
C GLY A 366 -17.82 34.34 -19.01
N GLY A 367 -18.03 34.77 -17.78
CA GLY A 367 -17.08 35.47 -16.94
C GLY A 367 -17.70 35.52 -15.55
N GLY A 368 -17.45 34.47 -14.77
CA GLY A 368 -17.92 34.38 -13.40
C GLY A 368 -17.31 35.48 -12.54
N ASP A 369 -17.85 35.65 -11.34
CA ASP A 369 -17.09 36.28 -10.29
C ASP A 369 -16.01 35.28 -9.81
N LEU A 370 -14.82 35.78 -9.49
CA LEU A 370 -13.88 35.02 -8.69
C LEU A 370 -14.29 35.23 -7.23
N PRO A 371 -14.51 34.16 -6.43
CA PRO A 371 -14.25 32.73 -6.68
C PRO A 371 -15.37 31.95 -7.43
N GLU A 372 -15.05 30.76 -7.98
CA GLU A 372 -15.92 29.90 -8.81
C GLU A 372 -16.49 28.67 -8.05
N THR A 373 -17.40 27.89 -8.66
CA THR A 373 -18.09 26.74 -8.00
C THR A 373 -17.49 25.37 -8.37
N ALA A 374 -16.23 25.14 -7.98
CA ALA A 374 -15.50 23.90 -8.29
C ALA A 374 -16.12 22.66 -7.62
N PHE A 375 -16.68 22.78 -6.42
CA PHE A 375 -17.18 21.64 -5.66
C PHE A 375 -18.53 21.14 -6.17
N ASP A 376 -19.37 22.00 -6.78
CA ASP A 376 -20.55 21.56 -7.54
C ASP A 376 -20.14 20.72 -8.77
N GLY A 377 -18.99 21.03 -9.38
CA GLY A 377 -18.34 20.24 -10.42
C GLY A 377 -17.97 18.85 -9.94
N LEU A 378 -17.17 18.76 -8.86
CA LEU A 378 -16.77 17.50 -8.23
C LEU A 378 -17.98 16.67 -7.81
N LYS A 379 -18.95 17.30 -7.13
CA LYS A 379 -20.20 16.64 -6.72
C LYS A 379 -20.95 16.03 -7.91
N THR A 380 -21.02 16.73 -9.04
CA THR A 380 -21.70 16.23 -10.25
C THR A 380 -20.96 15.04 -10.88
N ALA A 381 -19.63 15.00 -10.76
CA ALA A 381 -18.85 13.83 -11.18
C ALA A 381 -19.10 12.61 -10.29
N LEU A 382 -19.36 12.82 -9.00
CA LEU A 382 -19.48 11.74 -8.01
C LEU A 382 -20.93 11.28 -7.79
N ASP A 383 -21.94 12.11 -8.05
CA ASP A 383 -23.34 11.78 -7.70
C ASP A 383 -24.06 10.82 -8.67
N GLY A 384 -23.32 10.21 -9.59
CA GLY A 384 -23.85 9.29 -10.61
C GLY A 384 -24.44 9.99 -11.84
N SER A 385 -24.39 11.32 -11.94
CA SER A 385 -24.87 12.05 -13.13
C SER A 385 -24.12 11.68 -14.41
N MET A 386 -22.88 11.21 -14.32
CA MET A 386 -22.10 10.67 -15.45
C MET A 386 -22.38 9.19 -15.73
N GLY A 387 -23.27 8.55 -14.98
CA GLY A 387 -23.34 7.10 -14.85
C GLY A 387 -22.60 6.62 -13.61
N ASP A 388 -22.92 5.41 -13.16
CA ASP A 388 -22.34 4.84 -11.94
C ASP A 388 -20.88 4.45 -12.15
N TRP A 389 -20.04 4.81 -11.19
CA TRP A 389 -18.67 4.31 -11.06
C TRP A 389 -18.67 2.78 -10.86
N ARG A 390 -17.66 2.08 -11.37
CA ARG A 390 -17.49 0.64 -11.15
C ARG A 390 -17.01 0.43 -9.72
N ALA A 391 -17.82 -0.26 -8.91
CA ALA A 391 -17.53 -0.61 -7.51
C ALA A 391 -16.40 -1.67 -7.34
N GLY A 392 -15.41 -1.67 -8.22
CA GLY A 392 -14.33 -2.66 -8.31
C GLY A 392 -13.28 -2.36 -9.38
N ALA A 393 -13.21 -1.11 -9.85
CA ALA A 393 -12.06 -0.67 -10.64
C ALA A 393 -10.91 -0.34 -9.68
N ALA A 394 -9.70 -0.85 -9.95
CA ALA A 394 -8.55 -0.62 -9.09
C ALA A 394 -8.08 0.85 -9.06
N LYS A 395 -8.45 1.65 -10.07
CA LYS A 395 -8.18 3.09 -10.11
C LYS A 395 -9.48 3.85 -10.32
N LEU A 396 -9.86 4.66 -9.33
CA LEU A 396 -11.00 5.57 -9.38
C LEU A 396 -10.46 6.98 -9.17
N ARG A 397 -10.42 7.81 -10.23
CA ARG A 397 -9.76 9.11 -10.16
C ARG A 397 -10.61 10.24 -10.73
N VAL A 398 -10.55 11.39 -10.09
CA VAL A 398 -11.07 12.66 -10.60
C VAL A 398 -9.87 13.59 -10.79
N ALA A 399 -9.72 14.18 -11.98
CA ALA A 399 -8.83 15.32 -12.17
C ALA A 399 -9.67 16.60 -12.34
N LEU A 400 -9.54 17.50 -11.38
CA LEU A 400 -10.13 18.83 -11.37
C LEU A 400 -9.16 19.84 -11.99
N PHE A 401 -9.61 20.60 -12.98
CA PHE A 401 -8.85 21.68 -13.60
C PHE A 401 -9.54 23.01 -13.31
N THR A 402 -8.83 23.97 -12.71
CA THR A 402 -9.35 25.31 -12.40
C THR A 402 -8.24 26.37 -12.44
N ASP A 403 -8.59 27.63 -12.69
CA ASP A 403 -7.69 28.79 -12.55
C ASP A 403 -8.16 29.78 -11.46
N ALA A 404 -9.15 29.35 -10.68
CA ALA A 404 -9.85 30.15 -9.69
C ALA A 404 -9.99 29.41 -8.36
N SER A 405 -10.09 30.18 -7.27
CA SER A 405 -10.46 29.67 -5.96
C SER A 405 -11.92 29.18 -5.93
N ALA A 406 -12.25 28.33 -4.95
CA ALA A 406 -13.61 27.84 -4.76
C ALA A 406 -14.40 28.75 -3.80
N LYS A 407 -15.65 29.12 -4.15
CA LYS A 407 -16.60 29.79 -3.21
C LYS A 407 -17.58 28.81 -2.56
N ASP A 408 -17.66 27.59 -3.07
CA ASP A 408 -18.60 26.57 -2.63
C ASP A 408 -17.99 25.55 -1.65
N GLY A 409 -16.98 25.97 -0.87
CA GLY A 409 -16.30 25.18 0.17
C GLY A 409 -17.22 24.43 1.14
N HIS A 410 -18.42 24.96 1.39
CA HIS A 410 -19.46 24.29 2.19
C HIS A 410 -19.92 22.92 1.64
N LEU A 411 -19.62 22.61 0.37
CA LEU A 411 -19.89 21.32 -0.26
C LEU A 411 -18.76 20.29 -0.06
N ALA A 412 -17.60 20.66 0.49
CA ALA A 412 -16.44 19.77 0.70
C ALA A 412 -16.85 18.44 1.34
N SER A 413 -17.49 18.51 2.50
CA SER A 413 -17.98 17.32 3.23
C SER A 413 -18.91 16.43 2.40
N THR A 414 -19.70 17.00 1.48
CA THR A 414 -20.58 16.23 0.59
C THR A 414 -19.79 15.57 -0.53
N VAL A 415 -18.81 16.26 -1.10
CA VAL A 415 -17.88 15.72 -2.10
C VAL A 415 -17.10 14.56 -1.49
N THR A 416 -16.45 14.77 -0.34
CA THR A 416 -15.71 13.73 0.39
C THR A 416 -16.61 12.56 0.75
N SER A 417 -17.83 12.82 1.24
CA SER A 417 -18.80 11.74 1.52
C SER A 417 -19.18 10.95 0.26
N LEU A 418 -19.31 11.60 -0.90
CA LEU A 418 -19.67 10.92 -2.15
C LEU A 418 -18.48 10.11 -2.69
N ALA A 419 -17.28 10.70 -2.74
CA ALA A 419 -16.05 10.02 -3.14
C ALA A 419 -15.78 8.80 -2.26
N ASN A 420 -15.89 8.96 -0.95
CA ASN A 420 -15.78 7.85 -0.01
C ASN A 420 -16.92 6.85 -0.22
N SER A 421 -18.15 7.28 -0.50
CA SER A 421 -19.27 6.33 -0.72
C SER A 421 -19.18 5.51 -2.01
N ILE A 422 -18.53 6.03 -3.05
CA ILE A 422 -18.28 5.29 -4.29
C ILE A 422 -17.26 4.19 -4.03
N GLY A 423 -16.29 4.48 -3.17
CA GLY A 423 -15.25 3.56 -2.70
C GLY A 423 -15.62 2.66 -1.52
N ALA A 424 -16.63 3.06 -0.75
CA ALA A 424 -17.02 2.42 0.49
C ALA A 424 -18.08 1.35 0.23
N VAL A 425 -17.77 0.14 0.70
CA VAL A 425 -18.77 -0.88 0.97
C VAL A 425 -19.45 -0.51 2.29
N ILE A 426 -20.73 -0.13 2.27
CA ILE A 426 -21.49 0.11 3.50
C ILE A 426 -21.70 -1.24 4.22
N THR A 427 -20.82 -1.57 5.15
CA THR A 427 -20.96 -2.69 6.07
C THR A 427 -21.93 -2.35 7.21
N SER A 428 -23.22 -2.20 6.87
CA SER A 428 -24.37 -2.69 7.66
C SER A 428 -25.64 -1.83 7.52
N ARG A 429 -26.70 -2.48 7.01
CA ARG A 429 -28.06 -2.32 7.53
C ARG A 429 -28.56 -3.69 7.97
N SER A 430 -28.41 -4.03 9.24
CA SER A 430 -29.13 -5.15 9.82
C SER A 430 -30.58 -4.75 10.10
N SER A 431 -31.41 -4.75 9.06
CA SER A 431 -32.85 -4.90 9.27
C SER A 431 -33.21 -6.38 9.22
N MET A 432 -33.44 -6.99 10.38
CA MET A 432 -34.41 -8.09 10.46
C MET A 432 -35.22 -7.99 11.75
N GLU A 433 -36.54 -7.93 11.58
CA GLU A 433 -37.52 -8.01 12.65
C GLU A 433 -37.37 -9.31 13.46
N GLY A 434 -37.45 -9.17 14.78
CA GLY A 434 -37.56 -10.29 15.71
C GLY A 434 -38.30 -9.86 16.97
N THR A 435 -39.48 -10.43 17.18
CA THR A 435 -40.49 -10.04 18.17
C THR A 435 -40.04 -10.28 19.63
N ASN A 436 -39.50 -9.26 20.31
CA ASN A 436 -39.81 -8.85 21.71
C ASN A 436 -38.66 -8.03 22.35
N GLY A 437 -38.86 -6.72 22.45
CA GLY A 437 -38.44 -5.92 23.61
C GLY A 437 -36.96 -5.57 23.75
N ARG A 438 -36.59 -4.41 23.19
CA ARG A 438 -35.33 -3.67 23.38
C ARG A 438 -35.00 -3.40 24.86
N ARG A 439 -33.79 -3.81 25.26
CA ARG A 439 -32.95 -3.06 26.20
C ARG A 439 -31.52 -3.08 25.67
N ASP A 440 -31.04 -1.92 25.26
CA ASP A 440 -29.64 -1.65 24.94
C ASP A 440 -28.85 -1.85 26.24
N ASN A 441 -27.86 -2.75 26.25
CA ASN A 441 -26.90 -2.86 27.34
C ASN A 441 -25.56 -3.32 26.75
N PHE A 442 -24.64 -2.37 26.61
CA PHE A 442 -23.21 -2.65 26.52
C PHE A 442 -22.76 -3.20 27.87
N GLU A 443 -22.00 -4.29 27.87
CA GLU A 443 -21.20 -4.70 29.03
C GLU A 443 -19.74 -4.74 28.58
N LEU A 444 -19.06 -3.62 28.80
CA LEU A 444 -17.60 -3.50 28.75
C LEU A 444 -17.04 -4.25 29.96
N THR A 445 -16.28 -5.31 29.70
CA THR A 445 -15.33 -5.84 30.68
C THR A 445 -13.94 -5.40 30.27
N LEU A 446 -13.45 -4.35 30.94
CA LEU A 446 -12.04 -3.99 30.92
C LEU A 446 -11.30 -4.94 31.87
N SER A 447 -10.37 -5.71 31.36
CA SER A 447 -9.31 -6.26 32.22
C SER A 447 -8.18 -5.26 32.25
N GLU A 448 -8.03 -4.57 33.38
CA GLU A 448 -6.81 -3.89 33.77
C GLU A 448 -5.62 -4.85 33.63
N GLN A 449 -4.64 -4.53 32.78
CA GLN A 449 -3.27 -4.97 33.02
C GLN A 449 -2.32 -3.78 32.96
N SER A 450 -1.76 -3.51 34.13
CA SER A 450 -0.76 -2.52 34.48
C SER A 450 0.59 -2.77 33.82
N ALA A 451 1.19 -1.68 33.34
CA ALA A 451 2.59 -1.26 33.34
C ALA A 451 3.72 -2.25 33.72
N ASP A 452 4.83 -2.05 33.01
CA ASP A 452 6.23 -2.46 33.25
C ASP A 452 6.68 -3.75 32.51
N GLN A 453 7.28 -3.56 31.33
CA GLN A 453 8.04 -4.59 30.58
C GLN A 453 9.40 -4.01 30.17
N ARG A 454 10.21 -3.64 31.17
CA ARG A 454 11.65 -3.50 31.01
C ARG A 454 12.32 -4.82 31.36
N ASP A 455 13.33 -5.21 30.60
CA ASP A 455 14.20 -6.30 31.02
C ASP A 455 15.09 -5.87 32.21
N THR A 456 15.90 -6.79 32.71
CA THR A 456 16.77 -6.58 33.87
C THR A 456 17.87 -5.53 33.66
N GLU A 457 18.05 -5.05 32.43
CA GLU A 457 19.01 -4.02 32.03
C GLU A 457 18.35 -2.68 31.63
N GLY A 458 17.01 -2.59 31.64
CA GLY A 458 16.28 -1.36 31.39
C GLY A 458 15.95 -1.09 29.92
N ASN A 459 16.19 -2.06 29.03
CA ASN A 459 15.88 -1.93 27.61
C ASN A 459 14.40 -2.25 27.34
N ILE A 460 13.83 -1.55 26.37
CA ILE A 460 12.55 -1.90 25.75
C ILE A 460 12.84 -3.06 24.79
N ASN A 461 12.22 -4.22 25.02
CA ASN A 461 12.44 -5.37 24.16
C ASN A 461 11.81 -5.13 22.78
N ASP A 462 12.65 -5.24 21.75
CA ASP A 462 12.31 -5.50 20.36
C ASP A 462 11.52 -6.83 20.26
N PHE A 463 10.20 -6.72 20.11
CA PHE A 463 9.35 -7.83 19.67
C PHE A 463 8.30 -7.31 18.70
N VAL A 464 8.53 -7.59 17.42
CA VAL A 464 7.47 -7.89 16.45
C VAL A 464 6.66 -9.05 17.03
N ASP A 465 5.41 -8.80 17.45
CA ASP A 465 4.50 -9.88 17.85
C ASP A 465 3.94 -10.54 16.57
N GLU A 466 4.38 -11.77 16.27
CA GLU A 466 3.81 -12.67 15.25
C GLU A 466 2.40 -13.21 15.65
N GLY A 467 1.66 -12.47 16.47
CA GLY A 467 0.44 -12.94 17.15
C GLY A 467 -0.80 -12.07 17.01
N ASP A 468 -0.75 -10.96 16.28
CA ASP A 468 -1.87 -10.02 16.24
C ASP A 468 -3.05 -10.53 15.38
N VAL A 469 -4.23 -10.58 16.01
CA VAL A 469 -5.50 -10.66 15.30
C VAL A 469 -5.64 -9.34 14.53
N PRO A 470 -5.66 -9.36 13.18
CA PRO A 470 -5.89 -8.15 12.42
C PRO A 470 -7.31 -7.68 12.74
N ILE A 471 -7.46 -6.48 13.29
CA ILE A 471 -8.73 -5.78 13.11
C ILE A 471 -8.80 -5.43 11.63
N THR A 472 -9.72 -6.09 10.94
CA THR A 472 -10.01 -5.90 9.52
C THR A 472 -11.02 -4.77 9.40
N GLU A 473 -10.59 -3.54 9.67
CA GLU A 473 -11.24 -2.41 9.02
C GLU A 473 -10.75 -2.39 7.57
N THR A 474 -11.70 -2.28 6.66
CA THR A 474 -11.48 -2.52 5.23
C THR A 474 -10.88 -1.27 4.62
N PRO A 475 -9.69 -1.30 3.97
CA PRO A 475 -9.27 -0.18 3.14
C PRO A 475 -10.38 0.09 2.12
N THR A 476 -11.06 1.22 2.26
CA THR A 476 -12.08 1.67 1.31
C THR A 476 -11.33 2.30 0.14
N ALA A 477 -11.52 1.78 -1.06
CA ALA A 477 -10.91 2.34 -2.26
C ALA A 477 -11.59 3.67 -2.60
N ASN A 478 -11.22 4.77 -1.95
CA ASN A 478 -11.80 6.09 -2.17
C ASN A 478 -11.54 6.57 -3.61
N VAL A 479 -12.42 7.42 -4.15
CA VAL A 479 -12.14 8.11 -5.42
C VAL A 479 -11.08 9.17 -5.17
N GLU A 480 -9.89 9.00 -5.73
CA GLU A 480 -8.78 9.95 -5.61
C GLU A 480 -9.11 11.24 -6.35
N ILE A 481 -9.08 12.39 -5.67
CA ILE A 481 -9.34 13.71 -6.28
C ILE A 481 -8.03 14.45 -6.43
N PHE A 482 -7.57 14.61 -7.67
CA PHE A 482 -6.40 15.42 -8.01
C PHE A 482 -6.86 16.80 -8.46
N THR A 483 -6.29 17.85 -7.87
CA THR A 483 -6.58 19.23 -8.27
C THR A 483 -5.39 19.83 -8.98
N ILE A 484 -5.64 20.33 -10.19
CA ILE A 484 -4.65 20.95 -11.05
C ILE A 484 -5.02 22.43 -11.20
N PHE A 485 -4.24 23.27 -10.55
CA PHE A 485 -4.39 24.72 -10.61
C PHE A 485 -3.60 25.29 -11.79
N THR A 486 -4.22 26.18 -12.57
CA THR A 486 -3.62 26.81 -13.76
C THR A 486 -3.76 28.34 -13.72
N GLY A 487 -4.04 28.87 -12.52
CA GLY A 487 -4.28 30.29 -12.27
C GLY A 487 -3.00 31.04 -11.89
N PRO A 488 -3.09 32.35 -11.69
CA PRO A 488 -1.94 33.16 -11.27
C PRO A 488 -1.58 32.94 -9.78
N ASP A 489 -0.31 33.14 -9.43
CA ASP A 489 0.18 33.06 -8.06
C ASP A 489 -0.60 33.98 -7.10
N GLY A 490 -0.80 33.51 -5.85
CA GLY A 490 -1.41 34.28 -4.77
C GLY A 490 -2.94 34.29 -4.76
N VAL A 491 -3.57 33.38 -5.52
CA VAL A 491 -4.99 33.00 -5.35
C VAL A 491 -5.12 32.09 -4.12
N ASP A 492 -6.22 32.22 -3.38
CA ASP A 492 -6.50 31.39 -2.20
C ASP A 492 -6.96 29.98 -2.62
N THR A 493 -6.09 28.99 -2.46
CA THR A 493 -6.28 27.60 -2.90
C THR A 493 -6.52 26.62 -1.75
N ALA A 494 -6.62 27.10 -0.50
CA ALA A 494 -6.67 26.25 0.69
C ALA A 494 -7.80 25.19 0.63
N ASP A 495 -9.00 25.58 0.19
CA ASP A 495 -10.12 24.64 0.03
C ASP A 495 -9.85 23.58 -1.06
N LEU A 496 -9.17 23.97 -2.15
CA LEU A 496 -8.81 23.09 -3.27
C LEU A 496 -7.72 22.08 -2.90
N GLU A 497 -6.77 22.51 -2.07
CA GLU A 497 -5.73 21.68 -1.48
C GLU A 497 -6.33 20.68 -0.50
N ALA A 498 -7.18 21.16 0.41
CA ALA A 498 -7.85 20.33 1.39
C ALA A 498 -8.70 19.23 0.74
N ILE A 499 -9.51 19.55 -0.28
CA ILE A 499 -10.38 18.55 -0.90
C ILE A 499 -9.60 17.46 -1.66
N ALA A 500 -8.46 17.81 -2.28
CA ALA A 500 -7.63 16.84 -2.96
C ALA A 500 -7.03 15.84 -1.96
N ARG A 501 -6.41 16.40 -0.91
CA ARG A 501 -5.74 15.63 0.15
C ARG A 501 -6.72 14.77 0.95
N GLU A 502 -7.88 15.31 1.33
CA GLU A 502 -8.95 14.58 2.04
C GLU A 502 -9.47 13.35 1.27
N ASN A 503 -9.24 13.28 -0.04
CA ASN A 503 -9.72 12.20 -0.89
C ASN A 503 -8.58 11.35 -1.47
N GLY A 504 -7.35 11.43 -0.94
CA GLY A 504 -6.21 10.61 -1.38
C GLY A 504 -5.63 11.00 -2.74
N GLY A 505 -5.91 12.22 -3.22
CA GLY A 505 -5.21 12.81 -4.35
C GLY A 505 -4.34 13.98 -3.93
N SER A 506 -3.69 14.63 -4.89
CA SER A 506 -2.79 15.76 -4.64
C SER A 506 -3.29 17.06 -5.27
N PHE A 507 -2.86 18.18 -4.70
CA PHE A 507 -2.95 19.48 -5.34
C PHE A 507 -1.64 19.78 -6.05
N SER A 508 -1.72 20.33 -7.26
CA SER A 508 -0.54 20.71 -8.03
C SER A 508 -0.76 22.02 -8.75
N ASP A 509 0.23 22.91 -8.66
CA ASP A 509 0.26 24.16 -9.41
C ASP A 509 0.99 23.94 -10.74
N ALA A 510 0.34 24.32 -11.84
CA ALA A 510 0.85 24.14 -13.20
C ALA A 510 1.15 25.51 -13.83
N ASP A 511 2.34 26.03 -13.51
CA ASP A 511 2.84 27.32 -13.99
C ASP A 511 3.01 27.39 -15.52
N ASP A 512 3.20 26.24 -16.18
CA ASP A 512 3.34 26.12 -17.62
C ASP A 512 2.88 24.76 -18.20
N ASP A 513 2.92 24.66 -19.54
CA ASP A 513 2.50 23.46 -20.28
C ASP A 513 3.35 22.22 -19.96
N ASP A 514 4.63 22.39 -19.57
CA ASP A 514 5.55 21.27 -19.27
C ASP A 514 5.30 20.76 -17.83
N ALA A 515 5.04 21.65 -16.87
CA ALA A 515 4.60 21.30 -15.52
C ALA A 515 3.27 20.54 -15.55
N LEU A 516 2.31 21.00 -16.37
CA LEU A 516 1.02 20.32 -16.57
C LEU A 516 1.19 18.88 -17.10
N VAL A 517 2.19 18.64 -17.98
CA VAL A 517 2.51 17.28 -18.48
C VAL A 517 3.05 16.41 -17.35
N ALA A 518 4.02 16.90 -16.59
CA ALA A 518 4.63 16.13 -15.51
C ALA A 518 3.60 15.70 -14.45
N ILE A 519 2.75 16.64 -14.03
CA ILE A 519 1.66 16.40 -13.07
C ILE A 519 0.69 15.32 -13.60
N LEU A 520 0.31 15.40 -14.87
CA LEU A 520 -0.64 14.43 -15.44
C LEU A 520 -0.02 13.06 -15.69
N GLU A 521 1.27 12.97 -16.01
CA GLU A 521 1.99 11.69 -16.09
C GLU A 521 2.08 11.02 -14.71
N GLU A 522 2.32 11.78 -13.65
CA GLU A 522 2.30 11.32 -12.26
C GLU A 522 0.92 10.78 -11.87
N ILE A 523 -0.15 11.54 -12.11
CA ILE A 523 -1.53 11.15 -11.78
C ILE A 523 -1.96 9.85 -12.47
N ILE A 524 -1.40 9.48 -13.63
CA ILE A 524 -1.77 8.24 -14.34
C ILE A 524 -0.94 7.04 -13.88
N THR A 525 0.36 7.29 -13.71
CA THR A 525 1.33 6.24 -13.40
C THR A 525 1.35 5.88 -11.93
N ALA A 526 0.94 6.80 -11.05
CA ALA A 526 0.86 6.58 -9.62
C ALA A 526 0.05 5.30 -9.31
N PRO A 527 0.56 4.39 -8.47
CA PRO A 527 -0.26 3.33 -7.88
C PRO A 527 -1.44 3.97 -7.11
N PRO A 528 -2.57 3.27 -6.91
CA PRO A 528 -3.65 3.79 -6.07
C PRO A 528 -3.14 3.90 -4.63
N ALA A 529 -3.27 5.07 -3.99
CA ALA A 529 -2.94 5.22 -2.58
C ALA A 529 -3.76 4.18 -1.78
N ASP A 530 -3.10 3.38 -0.95
CA ASP A 530 -3.79 2.68 0.12
C ASP A 530 -3.94 3.69 1.25
N VAL A 531 -5.19 3.99 1.62
CA VAL A 531 -5.49 4.88 2.75
C VAL A 531 -6.06 4.01 3.87
N LEU A 532 -5.38 4.00 5.02
CA LEU A 532 -5.87 3.36 6.25
C LEU A 532 -6.43 4.44 7.17
N GLU A 533 -7.76 4.46 7.34
CA GLU A 533 -8.42 5.44 8.20
C GLU A 533 -8.96 4.84 9.50
N GLY A 534 -8.75 5.56 10.60
CA GLY A 534 -9.35 5.35 11.90
C GLY A 534 -10.69 6.08 12.07
N THR A 535 -11.14 6.13 13.31
CA THR A 535 -12.43 6.63 13.77
C THR A 535 -12.25 7.91 14.62
N ALA A 536 -13.16 8.21 15.53
CA ALA A 536 -13.02 9.35 16.45
C ALA A 536 -12.71 8.89 17.89
N GLY A 537 -12.32 7.62 18.06
CA GLY A 537 -11.79 7.09 19.31
C GLY A 537 -10.52 6.28 19.04
N ALA A 538 -9.86 5.82 20.11
CA ALA A 538 -8.58 5.14 20.03
C ALA A 538 -8.59 3.89 19.13
N ASP A 539 -7.71 3.89 18.13
CA ASP A 539 -7.59 2.90 17.07
C ASP A 539 -6.15 2.34 16.96
N ARG A 540 -6.02 1.16 16.33
CA ARG A 540 -4.73 0.55 16.00
C ARG A 540 -4.70 0.23 14.51
N LEU A 541 -4.01 1.08 13.74
CA LEU A 541 -3.91 0.99 12.29
C LEU A 541 -2.55 0.40 11.91
N VAL A 542 -2.56 -0.65 11.11
CA VAL A 542 -1.35 -1.38 10.71
C VAL A 542 -1.43 -1.70 9.24
N ASP A 543 -0.41 -1.30 8.47
CA ASP A 543 -0.26 -1.74 7.09
C ASP A 543 -0.19 -3.28 7.02
N ASP A 544 -1.04 -3.89 6.19
CA ASP A 544 -1.07 -5.34 6.00
C ASP A 544 -0.10 -5.85 4.92
N ALA A 545 0.56 -4.96 4.16
CA ALA A 545 1.40 -5.31 3.02
C ALA A 545 2.89 -4.96 3.23
N GLY A 546 3.68 -5.91 3.74
CA GLY A 546 5.12 -5.75 3.97
C GLY A 546 6.03 -5.79 2.73
N ASP A 547 5.74 -5.03 1.67
CA ASP A 547 6.65 -4.83 0.52
C ASP A 547 7.10 -3.36 0.44
N ALA A 548 8.39 -3.12 0.19
CA ALA A 548 9.02 -1.81 0.17
C ALA A 548 8.57 -0.87 -0.97
N ASN A 549 7.56 -1.26 -1.76
CA ASN A 549 6.94 -0.39 -2.78
C ASN A 549 5.52 0.05 -2.37
N ASN A 550 5.09 -0.28 -1.14
CA ASN A 550 3.77 0.02 -0.64
C ASN A 550 3.81 1.31 0.20
N ASN A 551 3.51 2.44 -0.42
CA ASN A 551 3.43 3.71 0.29
C ASN A 551 1.99 3.89 0.83
N MET A 552 1.89 4.13 2.13
CA MET A 552 0.62 4.18 2.85
C MET A 552 0.29 5.57 3.37
N ASP A 553 -0.96 6.01 3.19
CA ASP A 553 -1.50 7.15 3.95
C ASP A 553 -2.32 6.60 5.13
N ILE A 554 -1.86 6.81 6.37
CA ILE A 554 -2.52 6.32 7.57
C ILE A 554 -3.05 7.48 8.39
N LEU A 555 -4.38 7.54 8.59
CA LEU A 555 -5.10 8.64 9.23
C LEU A 555 -5.82 8.14 10.51
N GLY A 556 -5.32 8.45 11.70
CA GLY A 556 -5.96 8.10 12.98
C GLY A 556 -7.25 8.88 13.25
N LYS A 557 -7.23 10.18 12.90
CA LYS A 557 -8.26 11.22 13.07
C LYS A 557 -8.45 11.67 14.51
N GLY A 558 -8.94 10.86 15.42
CA GLY A 558 -9.08 11.32 16.79
C GLY A 558 -9.27 10.20 17.79
N GLY A 559 -8.82 10.41 19.02
CA GLY A 559 -8.54 9.33 19.95
C GLY A 559 -7.03 9.18 20.12
N ASP A 560 -6.60 8.34 21.07
CA ASP A 560 -5.19 8.03 21.27
C ASP A 560 -4.86 6.79 20.42
N ASP A 561 -4.31 7.02 19.23
CA ASP A 561 -4.18 6.03 18.17
C ASP A 561 -2.77 5.41 18.10
N THR A 562 -2.67 4.24 17.45
CA THR A 562 -1.38 3.62 17.12
C THR A 562 -1.34 3.32 15.63
N LEU A 563 -0.48 4.02 14.91
CA LEU A 563 -0.31 3.93 13.45
C LEU A 563 1.02 3.24 13.14
N ILE A 564 1.01 2.25 12.24
CA ILE A 564 2.19 1.44 11.87
C ILE A 564 2.25 1.28 10.33
N GLY A 565 3.21 1.95 9.70
CA GLY A 565 3.46 1.97 8.25
C GLY A 565 4.19 0.74 7.69
N ARG A 566 5.16 0.20 8.45
CA ARG A 566 5.99 -0.97 8.08
C ARG A 566 7.04 -0.67 7.02
N ALA A 567 6.80 -0.90 5.74
CA ALA A 567 7.82 -0.81 4.70
C ALA A 567 7.27 -0.05 3.51
N GLY A 568 8.02 0.93 3.00
CA GLY A 568 7.52 1.90 2.03
C GLY A 568 7.76 3.32 2.54
N ASP A 569 7.56 4.32 1.69
CA ASP A 569 7.61 5.73 2.13
C ASP A 569 6.19 6.14 2.57
N ASP A 570 5.91 6.13 3.87
CA ASP A 570 4.56 6.27 4.42
C ASP A 570 4.25 7.68 4.93
N THR A 571 2.99 8.10 4.84
CA THR A 571 2.46 9.33 5.45
C THR A 571 1.53 8.98 6.61
N LEU A 572 1.87 9.45 7.81
CA LEU A 572 1.19 9.15 9.07
C LEU A 572 0.57 10.43 9.65
N ASN A 573 -0.73 10.41 9.88
CA ASN A 573 -1.47 11.52 10.49
C ASN A 573 -2.27 10.98 11.68
N GLY A 574 -1.76 11.18 12.90
CA GLY A 574 -2.44 10.74 14.12
C GLY A 574 -3.79 11.44 14.30
N GLY A 575 -3.83 12.74 14.04
CA GLY A 575 -5.02 13.55 14.20
C GLY A 575 -5.07 14.13 15.61
N LYS A 576 -6.20 13.98 16.32
CA LYS A 576 -6.38 14.53 17.68
C LYS A 576 -6.23 13.46 18.76
N GLY A 577 -5.26 13.60 19.63
CA GLY A 577 -5.08 12.72 20.78
C GLY A 577 -3.61 12.60 21.12
N ASP A 578 -3.27 11.66 21.99
CA ASP A 578 -1.85 11.33 22.22
C ASP A 578 -1.52 10.05 21.44
N ASP A 579 -0.92 10.20 20.25
CA ASP A 579 -0.77 9.11 19.28
C ASP A 579 0.62 8.45 19.31
N ILE A 580 0.70 7.23 18.78
CA ILE A 580 1.98 6.54 18.51
C ILE A 580 2.10 6.33 17.00
N LEU A 581 3.04 7.05 16.38
CA LEU A 581 3.31 6.99 14.94
C LEU A 581 4.59 6.19 14.68
N ARG A 582 4.48 5.07 13.97
CA ARG A 582 5.62 4.25 13.54
C ARG A 582 5.69 4.20 12.02
N GLY A 583 6.69 4.83 11.43
CA GLY A 583 6.95 4.77 9.98
C GLY A 583 7.42 3.38 9.59
N GLY A 584 8.71 3.11 9.77
CA GLY A 584 9.25 1.77 9.61
C GLY A 584 10.50 1.76 8.76
N GLU A 585 10.53 0.97 7.69
CA GLU A 585 11.56 1.01 6.66
C GLU A 585 11.11 1.92 5.51
N GLY A 586 11.81 3.02 5.26
CA GLY A 586 11.46 3.96 4.20
C GLY A 586 11.85 5.38 4.60
N ASN A 587 11.35 6.38 3.86
CA ASN A 587 11.36 7.77 4.29
C ASN A 587 9.92 8.17 4.62
N ASP A 588 9.63 8.21 5.91
CA ASP A 588 8.28 8.37 6.42
C ASP A 588 8.03 9.82 6.87
N ILE A 589 6.78 10.26 6.69
CA ILE A 589 6.31 11.61 7.00
C ILE A 589 5.25 11.52 8.11
N ALA A 590 5.43 12.26 9.20
CA ALA A 590 4.35 12.54 10.16
C ALA A 590 3.74 13.92 9.87
N GLU A 591 2.44 13.96 9.59
CA GLU A 591 1.70 15.19 9.29
C GLU A 591 1.03 15.81 10.52
N TYR A 592 1.07 17.13 10.59
CA TYR A 592 0.48 17.95 11.65
C TYR A 592 -0.37 19.07 11.08
N SER A 593 -1.49 19.37 11.74
CA SER A 593 -2.51 20.29 11.22
C SER A 593 -2.19 21.78 11.39
N GLY A 594 -1.18 22.11 12.20
CA GLY A 594 -0.82 23.48 12.57
C GLY A 594 0.46 23.99 11.91
N SER A 595 0.76 25.26 12.14
CA SER A 595 2.05 25.85 11.77
C SER A 595 3.12 25.32 12.71
N ARG A 596 4.33 25.13 12.19
CA ARG A 596 5.50 24.66 12.95
C ARG A 596 5.68 25.40 14.28
N ASP A 597 5.47 26.72 14.30
CA ASP A 597 5.63 27.56 15.51
C ASP A 597 4.59 27.30 16.62
N SER A 598 3.65 26.37 16.42
CA SER A 598 2.71 25.90 17.45
C SER A 598 3.21 24.67 18.22
N TYR A 599 4.28 24.02 17.76
CA TYR A 599 4.71 22.70 18.24
C TYR A 599 6.01 22.73 19.06
N THR A 600 6.08 21.82 20.03
CA THR A 600 7.31 21.51 20.79
C THR A 600 7.75 20.10 20.42
N VAL A 601 8.95 19.93 19.87
CA VAL A 601 9.57 18.61 19.71
C VAL A 601 10.51 18.36 20.88
N THR A 602 10.47 17.16 21.45
CA THR A 602 11.31 16.73 22.57
C THR A 602 12.06 15.47 22.19
N PHE A 603 13.39 15.56 22.19
CA PHE A 603 14.30 14.43 22.04
C PHE A 603 14.65 13.85 23.41
N SER A 604 14.61 12.53 23.53
CA SER A 604 14.92 11.82 24.77
C SER A 604 15.41 10.40 24.51
N ASP A 605 15.97 9.76 25.54
CA ASP A 605 16.33 8.34 25.54
C ASP A 605 15.13 7.42 25.24
N SER A 606 13.90 7.89 25.49
CA SER A 606 12.66 7.17 25.20
C SER A 606 12.13 7.35 23.77
N GLY A 607 12.83 8.13 22.95
CA GLY A 607 12.42 8.48 21.58
C GLY A 607 12.07 9.95 21.43
N VAL A 608 11.46 10.27 20.29
CA VAL A 608 11.03 11.61 19.94
C VAL A 608 9.54 11.74 20.27
N SER A 609 9.18 12.86 20.90
CA SER A 609 7.78 13.25 21.06
C SER A 609 7.55 14.65 20.52
N ILE A 610 6.35 14.91 20.04
CA ILE A 610 5.93 16.23 19.58
C ILE A 610 4.61 16.60 20.23
N SER A 611 4.50 17.84 20.69
CA SER A 611 3.33 18.33 21.40
C SER A 611 2.81 19.60 20.73
N ASP A 612 1.55 19.56 20.32
CA ASP A 612 0.80 20.73 19.87
C ASP A 612 0.35 21.55 21.09
N ARG A 613 0.75 22.83 21.13
CA ARG A 613 0.40 23.72 22.24
C ARG A 613 -1.02 24.30 22.13
N ARG A 614 -1.70 24.13 20.98
CA ARG A 614 -3.06 24.65 20.75
C ARG A 614 -4.08 23.78 21.46
N SER A 615 -5.14 24.42 21.98
CA SER A 615 -6.14 23.71 22.80
C SER A 615 -7.05 22.74 22.03
N ASP A 616 -7.11 22.90 20.71
CA ASP A 616 -7.89 22.09 19.77
C ASP A 616 -7.01 21.41 18.70
N GLY A 617 -5.70 21.41 18.95
CA GLY A 617 -4.65 20.86 18.10
C GLY A 617 -4.53 19.35 18.14
N ASP A 618 -3.40 18.86 17.68
CA ASP A 618 -3.18 17.43 17.40
C ASP A 618 -2.92 16.61 18.68
N GLY A 619 -2.43 17.24 19.75
CA GLY A 619 -2.16 16.57 21.03
C GLY A 619 -0.68 16.28 21.22
N THR A 620 -0.30 15.17 21.85
CA THR A 620 1.11 14.82 22.10
C THR A 620 1.47 13.43 21.59
N ASP A 621 2.24 13.40 20.50
CA ASP A 621 2.52 12.19 19.75
C ASP A 621 3.94 11.67 20.02
N THR A 622 4.07 10.35 19.95
CA THR A 622 5.35 9.63 20.03
C THR A 622 5.74 9.11 18.65
N LEU A 623 6.94 9.47 18.20
CA LEU A 623 7.45 9.15 16.87
C LEU A 623 8.56 8.10 16.94
N ILE A 624 8.43 7.09 16.08
CA ILE A 624 9.37 5.97 16.00
C ILE A 624 9.65 5.71 14.52
N ASN A 625 10.93 5.82 14.11
CA ASN A 625 11.37 5.66 12.71
C ASN A 625 10.50 6.52 11.77
N VAL A 626 10.55 7.83 11.98
CA VAL A 626 9.91 8.83 11.12
C VAL A 626 10.97 9.84 10.76
N GLU A 627 11.11 10.15 9.48
CA GLU A 627 12.23 10.94 8.97
C GLU A 627 11.85 12.42 8.81
N THR A 628 10.58 12.71 8.52
CA THR A 628 10.10 14.07 8.23
C THR A 628 8.86 14.42 9.03
N LEU A 629 8.82 15.64 9.57
CA LEU A 629 7.61 16.25 10.13
C LEU A 629 7.07 17.25 9.11
N SER A 630 5.84 17.06 8.66
CA SER A 630 5.16 18.00 7.76
C SER A 630 4.15 18.83 8.53
N PHE A 631 4.36 20.13 8.58
CA PHE A 631 3.45 21.11 9.18
C PHE A 631 2.67 21.83 8.08
N SER A 632 1.59 22.51 8.45
CA SER A 632 0.75 23.27 7.50
C SER A 632 1.48 24.36 6.71
N ASP A 633 2.68 24.76 7.15
CA ASP A 633 3.48 25.84 6.54
C ASP A 633 4.88 25.41 6.06
N THR A 634 5.41 24.27 6.51
CA THR A 634 6.75 23.79 6.13
C THR A 634 6.97 22.34 6.52
N ASP A 635 7.88 21.67 5.81
CA ASP A 635 8.45 20.40 6.25
C ASP A 635 9.71 20.62 7.08
N TRP A 636 10.00 19.70 8.01
CA TRP A 636 11.19 19.69 8.85
C TRP A 636 11.77 18.28 8.95
N ASN A 637 13.04 18.13 8.59
CA ASN A 637 13.74 16.84 8.58
C ASN A 637 14.19 16.48 10.01
N LEU A 638 13.67 15.37 10.55
CA LEU A 638 13.95 14.89 11.90
C LEU A 638 15.31 14.19 12.01
N GLU A 639 15.73 13.44 10.98
CA GLU A 639 17.01 12.71 10.95
C GLU A 639 18.22 13.62 11.17
N SER A 640 18.11 14.90 10.79
CA SER A 640 19.18 15.88 10.97
C SER A 640 19.51 16.19 12.45
N PHE A 641 18.74 15.64 13.39
CA PHE A 641 18.80 15.98 14.83
C PHE A 641 18.81 14.75 15.76
N SER A 642 18.63 13.52 15.26
CA SER A 642 18.36 12.34 16.10
C SER A 642 19.55 11.85 16.93
N ASP A 643 20.79 12.00 16.43
CA ASP A 643 21.97 11.41 17.09
C ASP A 643 22.52 12.27 18.26
N VAL A 644 21.94 13.45 18.49
CA VAL A 644 22.36 14.35 19.58
C VAL A 644 22.17 13.73 20.97
N ILE A 645 21.22 12.80 21.13
CA ILE A 645 20.94 12.11 22.40
C ILE A 645 22.11 11.22 22.87
N ASP A 646 22.99 10.79 21.95
CA ASP A 646 24.14 9.94 22.25
C ASP A 646 25.34 10.72 22.79
N LEU A 647 25.27 12.05 22.81
CA LEU A 647 26.33 12.92 23.32
C LEU A 647 26.38 12.93 24.85
N SER A 648 27.57 13.17 25.40
CA SER A 648 27.71 13.48 26.83
C SER A 648 27.40 14.95 27.13
N ALA A 649 26.98 15.25 28.35
CA ALA A 649 26.85 16.62 28.86
C ALA A 649 28.12 17.46 28.60
N GLU A 650 29.31 16.90 28.87
CA GLU A 650 30.59 17.57 28.61
C GLU A 650 30.79 17.96 27.13
N SER A 651 30.27 17.15 26.20
CA SER A 651 30.37 17.45 24.77
C SER A 651 29.44 18.60 24.39
N LEU A 652 28.20 18.59 24.89
CA LEU A 652 27.23 19.68 24.71
C LEU A 652 27.71 20.99 25.34
N ASP A 653 28.30 20.95 26.54
CA ASP A 653 28.89 22.12 27.18
C ASP A 653 29.98 22.73 26.28
N SER A 654 30.81 21.88 25.67
CA SER A 654 31.86 22.33 24.74
C SER A 654 31.27 23.01 23.49
N PHE A 655 30.10 22.56 23.00
CA PHE A 655 29.38 23.24 21.91
C PHE A 655 28.87 24.62 22.34
N MET A 656 28.25 24.70 23.51
CA MET A 656 27.74 25.96 24.03
C MET A 656 28.87 26.97 24.26
N GLU A 657 30.03 26.51 24.75
CA GLU A 657 31.24 27.34 24.85
C GLU A 657 31.67 27.92 23.50
N MET A 658 31.59 27.13 22.42
CA MET A 658 31.86 27.64 21.07
C MET A 658 30.85 28.69 20.64
N TYR A 659 29.55 28.46 20.84
CA TYR A 659 28.52 29.47 20.52
C TYR A 659 28.78 30.78 21.25
N ILE A 660 29.06 30.70 22.55
CA ILE A 660 29.43 31.85 23.38
C ILE A 660 30.66 32.56 22.80
N ALA A 661 31.67 31.81 22.36
CA ALA A 661 32.93 32.38 21.92
C ALA A 661 32.90 32.96 20.49
N TYR A 662 32.19 32.33 19.56
CA TYR A 662 32.16 32.76 18.16
C TYR A 662 31.01 33.75 17.88
N PHE A 663 29.88 33.63 18.56
CA PHE A 663 28.69 34.45 18.29
C PHE A 663 28.33 35.45 19.39
N ASP A 664 28.97 35.36 20.57
CA ASP A 664 28.69 36.20 21.74
C ASP A 664 27.22 36.18 22.18
N ARG A 665 26.62 34.99 22.18
CA ARG A 665 25.25 34.73 22.63
C ARG A 665 25.10 33.30 23.16
N ALA A 666 23.96 32.99 23.77
CA ALA A 666 23.59 31.60 24.01
C ALA A 666 23.47 30.83 22.68
N ALA A 667 23.71 29.52 22.74
CA ALA A 667 23.34 28.66 21.62
C ALA A 667 21.83 28.73 21.38
N ASP A 668 21.42 28.70 20.11
CA ASP A 668 20.03 28.44 19.72
C ASP A 668 19.81 26.93 19.64
N SER A 669 18.61 26.45 19.97
CA SER A 669 18.36 25.00 20.05
C SER A 669 18.53 24.29 18.71
N GLU A 670 17.97 24.84 17.62
CA GLU A 670 18.12 24.28 16.27
C GLU A 670 19.60 24.09 15.88
N GLY A 671 20.40 25.15 15.99
CA GLY A 671 21.81 25.10 15.67
C GLY A 671 22.58 24.16 16.60
N LEU A 672 22.30 24.19 17.91
CA LEU A 672 22.97 23.32 18.89
C LEU A 672 22.76 21.84 18.56
N LEU A 673 21.50 21.44 18.31
CA LEU A 673 21.18 20.04 18.01
C LEU A 673 21.73 19.62 16.64
N PHE A 674 21.71 20.50 15.64
CA PHE A 674 22.30 20.24 14.32
C PHE A 674 23.82 19.98 14.42
N TRP A 675 24.57 20.88 15.05
CA TRP A 675 26.03 20.71 15.19
C TRP A 675 26.40 19.59 16.16
N GLY A 676 25.58 19.36 17.18
CA GLY A 676 25.70 18.19 18.06
C GLY A 676 25.60 16.89 17.25
N THR A 677 24.59 16.76 16.39
CA THR A 677 24.41 15.61 15.50
C THR A 677 25.58 15.48 14.52
N ALA A 678 26.06 16.58 13.94
CA ALA A 678 27.23 16.56 13.06
C ALA A 678 28.51 16.06 13.77
N PHE A 679 28.68 16.38 15.06
CA PHE A 679 29.79 15.89 15.87
C PHE A 679 29.63 14.42 16.29
N ALA A 680 28.42 14.00 16.64
CA ALA A 680 28.11 12.57 16.87
C ALA A 680 28.50 11.74 15.63
N ASN A 681 28.29 12.32 14.44
CA ASN A 681 28.66 11.77 13.15
C ASN A 681 30.12 12.00 12.71
N GLY A 682 30.98 12.52 13.60
CA GLY A 682 32.44 12.54 13.43
C GLY A 682 33.05 13.86 12.95
N THR A 683 32.27 14.94 12.83
CA THR A 683 32.81 16.28 12.57
C THR A 683 33.62 16.76 13.78
N THR A 684 34.84 17.26 13.58
CA THR A 684 35.69 17.72 14.69
C THR A 684 35.42 19.18 15.08
N MET A 685 35.80 19.54 16.30
CA MET A 685 35.66 20.90 16.83
C MET A 685 36.41 21.94 15.99
N GLU A 686 37.58 21.57 15.48
CA GLU A 686 38.40 22.40 14.60
C GLU A 686 37.73 22.65 13.24
N GLU A 687 37.07 21.64 12.69
CA GLU A 687 36.32 21.75 11.44
C GLU A 687 35.10 22.67 11.63
N MET A 688 34.36 22.52 12.73
CA MET A 688 33.24 23.41 13.06
C MET A 688 33.70 24.85 13.28
N ALA A 689 34.79 25.06 14.02
CA ALA A 689 35.39 26.40 14.22
C ALA A 689 35.73 27.09 12.89
N THR A 690 36.19 26.31 11.90
CA THR A 690 36.48 26.81 10.55
C THR A 690 35.20 27.23 9.81
N LEU A 691 34.07 26.59 10.08
CA LEU A 691 32.77 26.95 9.49
C LEU A 691 32.10 28.13 10.22
N PHE A 692 32.35 28.29 11.52
CA PHE A 692 31.76 29.35 12.34
C PHE A 692 32.37 30.72 12.03
N ILE A 693 33.66 30.78 11.66
CA ILE A 693 34.36 32.07 11.47
C ILE A 693 33.80 32.91 10.32
N ASP A 694 33.27 32.25 9.28
CA ASP A 694 32.76 32.90 8.07
C ASP A 694 31.27 33.24 8.15
N GLN A 695 30.59 32.90 9.26
CA GLN A 695 29.18 33.24 9.46
C GLN A 695 29.01 34.76 9.63
N ASP A 696 27.91 35.30 9.08
CA ASP A 696 27.60 36.73 9.16
C ASP A 696 27.56 37.24 10.60
N GLU A 697 27.09 36.40 11.53
CA GLU A 697 27.05 36.72 12.96
C GLU A 697 28.45 36.85 13.58
N THR A 698 29.36 35.93 13.26
CA THR A 698 30.76 36.01 13.71
C THR A 698 31.45 37.24 13.14
N LEU A 699 31.17 37.58 11.87
CA LEU A 699 31.71 38.79 11.25
C LEU A 699 31.12 40.08 11.83
N ALA A 700 29.92 40.03 12.42
CA ALA A 700 29.34 41.12 13.17
C ALA A 700 29.99 41.28 14.56
N ALA A 701 30.19 40.17 15.28
CA ALA A 701 30.87 40.14 16.57
C ALA A 701 32.37 40.49 16.46
N TYR A 702 33.01 40.05 15.37
CA TYR A 702 34.43 40.23 15.08
C TYR A 702 34.68 40.82 13.69
N PRO A 703 34.45 42.14 13.50
CA PRO A 703 34.52 42.76 12.18
C PRO A 703 35.86 42.59 11.46
N ALA A 704 35.77 42.28 10.16
CA ALA A 704 36.93 42.21 9.28
C ALA A 704 37.66 43.57 9.21
N GLY A 705 38.99 43.53 9.26
CA GLY A 705 39.83 44.73 9.20
C GLY A 705 40.14 45.39 10.55
N THR A 706 39.63 44.86 11.66
CA THR A 706 40.11 45.15 13.02
C THR A 706 41.59 44.80 13.16
N THR A 707 42.33 45.53 14.00
CA THR A 707 43.71 45.13 14.34
C THR A 707 43.72 43.86 15.18
N ASN A 708 44.83 43.11 15.18
CA ASN A 708 44.94 41.90 16.00
C ASN A 708 44.82 42.20 17.51
N GLU A 709 45.24 43.40 17.95
CA GLU A 709 45.05 43.86 19.33
C GLU A 709 43.57 44.13 19.66
N GLU A 710 42.84 44.85 18.79
CA GLU A 710 41.40 45.08 18.97
C GLU A 710 40.60 43.77 18.93
N PHE A 711 40.95 42.87 18.01
CA PHE A 711 40.34 41.55 17.90
C PHE A 711 40.56 40.74 19.18
N ALA A 712 41.80 40.64 19.68
CA ALA A 712 42.10 39.91 20.92
C ALA A 712 41.38 40.49 22.14
N ASN A 713 41.28 41.82 22.26
CA ASN A 713 40.51 42.44 23.35
C ASN A 713 39.01 42.12 23.25
N THR A 714 38.45 42.09 22.04
CA THR A 714 37.03 41.77 21.82
C THR A 714 36.73 40.33 22.21
N VAL A 715 37.57 39.38 21.78
CA VAL A 715 37.43 37.96 22.15
C VAL A 715 37.50 37.77 23.67
N TYR A 716 38.45 38.40 24.37
CA TYR A 716 38.50 38.33 25.83
C TYR A 716 37.27 38.95 26.51
N GLY A 717 36.71 40.02 25.95
CA GLY A 717 35.48 40.63 26.43
C GLY A 717 34.28 39.69 26.30
N ASN A 718 34.08 39.13 25.11
CA ASN A 718 32.93 38.27 24.80
C ASN A 718 33.03 36.91 25.53
N VAL A 719 34.20 36.27 25.50
CA VAL A 719 34.41 34.95 26.09
C VAL A 719 34.51 35.02 27.62
N LEU A 720 35.32 35.95 28.16
CA LEU A 720 35.71 35.97 29.57
C LEU A 720 35.15 37.16 30.37
N GLY A 721 34.40 38.06 29.73
CA GLY A 721 33.78 39.21 30.42
C GLY A 721 34.80 40.19 30.99
N ARG A 722 36.03 40.22 30.49
CA ARG A 722 37.11 41.05 31.05
C ARG A 722 38.16 41.44 30.00
N THR A 723 38.94 42.46 30.30
CA THR A 723 40.12 42.78 29.50
C THR A 723 41.26 41.77 29.75
N PRO A 724 42.05 41.40 28.72
CA PRO A 724 43.24 40.58 28.90
C PRO A 724 44.30 41.30 29.75
N ASP A 725 45.13 40.56 30.47
CA ASP A 725 46.31 41.14 31.08
C ASP A 725 47.35 41.50 30.00
N ALA A 726 48.22 42.48 30.29
CA ALA A 726 49.15 43.00 29.31
C ALA A 726 50.12 41.93 28.74
N ALA A 727 50.54 40.96 29.56
CA ALA A 727 51.47 39.94 29.10
C ALA A 727 50.78 38.89 28.22
N GLY A 728 49.54 38.49 28.57
CA GLY A 728 48.71 37.63 27.76
C GLY A 728 48.35 38.27 26.41
N LEU A 729 47.95 39.54 26.43
CA LEU A 729 47.63 40.29 25.20
C LEU A 729 48.85 40.38 24.27
N ASP A 730 50.03 40.76 24.80
CA ASP A 730 51.27 40.84 24.02
C ASP A 730 51.64 39.47 23.40
N PHE A 731 51.45 38.37 24.13
CA PHE A 731 51.71 37.03 23.63
C PHE A 731 50.81 36.67 22.46
N TRP A 732 49.49 36.85 22.61
CA TRP A 732 48.51 36.46 21.60
C TRP A 732 48.58 37.32 20.34
N VAL A 733 48.74 38.64 20.49
CA VAL A 733 48.94 39.56 19.35
C VAL A 733 50.18 39.16 18.55
N SER A 734 51.26 38.74 19.22
CA SER A 734 52.46 38.23 18.55
C SER A 734 52.19 36.95 17.74
N GLN A 735 51.38 36.02 18.25
CA GLN A 735 51.00 34.79 17.52
C GLN A 735 50.11 35.07 16.30
N LEU A 736 49.17 36.02 16.44
CA LEU A 736 48.29 36.45 15.36
C LEU A 736 49.07 37.22 14.27
N ASP A 737 49.99 38.12 14.66
CA ASP A 737 50.82 38.90 13.75
C ASP A 737 51.79 38.02 12.95
N SER A 738 52.31 36.95 13.57
CA SER A 738 53.17 35.98 12.88
C SER A 738 52.40 35.00 11.99
N GLY A 739 51.06 34.98 12.08
CA GLY A 739 50.21 33.98 11.44
C GLY A 739 50.43 32.56 11.98
N SER A 740 50.99 32.43 13.19
CA SER A 740 51.21 31.13 13.83
C SER A 740 49.91 30.54 14.39
N VAL A 741 48.96 31.41 14.73
CA VAL A 741 47.58 31.07 15.07
C VAL A 741 46.69 31.94 14.19
N SER A 742 45.70 31.33 13.53
CA SER A 742 44.69 32.06 12.76
C SER A 742 43.61 32.63 13.69
N ARG A 743 42.79 33.56 13.20
CA ARG A 743 41.76 34.21 14.03
C ARG A 743 40.70 33.22 14.53
N ASP A 744 40.31 32.26 13.70
CA ASP A 744 39.42 31.15 14.06
C ASP A 744 40.03 30.31 15.20
N GLN A 745 41.28 29.87 15.05
CA GLN A 745 41.94 29.08 16.10
C GLN A 745 42.19 29.88 17.38
N PHE A 746 42.45 31.19 17.29
CA PHE A 746 42.68 32.01 18.48
C PHE A 746 41.47 32.03 19.42
N ILE A 747 40.25 32.12 18.89
CA ILE A 747 39.02 32.09 19.71
C ILE A 747 38.94 30.76 20.47
N LEU A 748 39.19 29.64 19.77
CA LEU A 748 39.21 28.30 20.38
C LEU A 748 40.33 28.13 21.42
N GLU A 749 41.51 28.70 21.18
CA GLU A 749 42.63 28.64 22.12
C GLU A 749 42.39 29.50 23.38
N VAL A 750 41.60 30.58 23.28
CA VAL A 750 41.16 31.34 24.48
C VAL A 750 40.27 30.47 25.36
N LEU A 751 39.30 29.76 24.79
CA LEU A 751 38.45 28.81 25.53
C LEU A 751 39.29 27.71 26.22
N ARG A 752 40.17 27.06 25.45
CA ARG A 752 41.07 26.00 25.97
C ARG A 752 42.04 26.49 27.04
N GLY A 753 42.34 27.78 27.05
CA GLY A 753 43.23 28.41 28.03
C GLY A 753 42.61 28.68 29.40
N VAL A 754 41.29 28.51 29.56
CA VAL A 754 40.60 28.77 30.83
C VAL A 754 40.80 27.59 31.80
N GLU A 755 41.52 27.84 32.89
CA GLU A 755 41.85 26.80 33.89
C GLU A 755 40.74 26.59 34.94
N ASP A 756 40.57 25.35 35.39
CA ASP A 756 39.62 24.98 36.44
C ASP A 756 39.84 25.75 37.76
N GLY A 757 38.75 26.11 38.43
CA GLY A 757 38.77 26.79 39.73
C GLY A 757 39.19 28.26 39.66
N THR A 758 39.27 28.84 38.46
CA THR A 758 39.48 30.27 38.25
C THR A 758 38.15 31.04 38.20
N THR A 759 38.22 32.37 38.33
CA THR A 759 37.05 33.25 38.12
C THR A 759 36.57 33.22 36.66
N ASP A 760 37.48 32.95 35.72
CA ASP A 760 37.14 32.85 34.30
C ASP A 760 36.36 31.57 34.02
N ARG A 761 36.76 30.45 34.63
CA ARG A 761 36.02 29.18 34.54
C ARG A 761 34.61 29.33 35.11
N SER A 762 34.48 29.83 36.34
CA SER A 762 33.16 30.03 36.96
C SER A 762 32.26 30.98 36.15
N TYR A 763 32.82 32.01 35.51
CA TYR A 763 32.05 32.91 34.66
C TYR A 763 31.59 32.24 33.36
N LEU A 764 32.44 31.41 32.76
CA LEU A 764 32.10 30.64 31.57
C LEU A 764 31.08 29.54 31.88
N ASP A 765 31.23 28.83 33.01
CA ASP A 765 30.28 27.84 33.50
C ASP A 765 28.89 28.47 33.69
N ASP A 766 28.79 29.65 34.32
CA ASP A 766 27.52 30.38 34.46
C ASP A 766 26.90 30.75 33.09
N LYS A 767 27.71 31.11 32.08
CA LYS A 767 27.22 31.34 30.72
C LYS A 767 26.73 30.06 30.06
N VAL A 768 27.42 28.93 30.28
CA VAL A 768 27.02 27.61 29.77
C VAL A 768 25.72 27.16 30.44
N ASP A 769 25.55 27.35 31.75
CA ASP A 769 24.30 27.06 32.47
C ASP A 769 23.12 27.88 31.91
N LEU A 770 23.35 29.15 31.57
CA LEU A 770 22.33 29.99 30.92
C LEU A 770 22.04 29.50 29.49
N ALA A 771 23.07 29.12 28.74
CA ALA A 771 22.91 28.62 27.38
C ALA A 771 22.17 27.28 27.35
N SER A 772 22.48 26.35 28.25
CA SER A 772 21.79 25.05 28.39
C SER A 772 20.35 25.25 28.84
N TYR A 773 20.10 26.16 29.78
CA TYR A 773 18.74 26.49 30.18
C TYR A 773 17.92 27.09 29.03
N PHE A 774 18.51 27.97 28.23
CA PHE A 774 17.85 28.58 27.06
C PHE A 774 17.58 27.58 25.93
N SER A 775 18.60 26.82 25.51
CA SER A 775 18.54 25.99 24.31
C SER A 775 18.07 24.56 24.56
N VAL A 776 18.55 23.90 25.62
CA VAL A 776 18.27 22.47 25.87
C VAL A 776 16.98 22.31 26.68
N ILE A 777 16.87 23.05 27.79
CA ILE A 777 15.76 22.90 28.74
C ILE A 777 14.50 23.63 28.28
N LYS A 778 14.66 24.81 27.68
CA LYS A 778 13.54 25.63 27.15
C LYS A 778 13.33 25.49 25.65
N GLY A 779 14.30 24.90 24.94
CA GLY A 779 14.16 24.61 23.52
C GLY A 779 14.11 25.81 22.59
N MET A 780 14.57 26.98 23.03
CA MET A 780 14.40 28.22 22.26
C MET A 780 15.48 28.39 21.20
N SER A 781 15.10 28.99 20.06
CA SER A 781 15.99 29.19 18.91
C SER A 781 16.13 30.65 18.46
N ASP A 782 15.35 31.59 18.99
CA ASP A 782 15.48 33.01 18.62
C ASP A 782 16.84 33.60 19.04
N VAL A 783 17.59 34.04 18.03
CA VAL A 783 18.97 34.54 18.15
C VAL A 783 19.05 35.86 18.92
N ASP A 784 18.04 36.72 18.81
CA ASP A 784 18.02 38.00 19.51
C ASP A 784 17.75 37.82 21.00
N ASN A 785 16.86 36.89 21.36
CA ASN A 785 16.63 36.45 22.73
C ASN A 785 17.88 35.78 23.31
N ALA A 786 18.54 34.91 22.55
CA ALA A 786 19.79 34.27 22.95
C ALA A 786 20.90 35.29 23.30
N ARG A 787 20.98 36.39 22.54
CA ARG A 787 21.92 37.49 22.80
C ARG A 787 21.48 38.34 24.00
N ALA A 788 20.20 38.68 24.09
CA ALA A 788 19.64 39.44 25.20
C ALA A 788 19.87 38.76 26.56
N VAL A 789 19.88 37.43 26.61
CA VAL A 789 20.23 36.65 27.80
C VAL A 789 21.68 36.89 28.23
N MET A 790 22.62 36.86 27.30
CA MET A 790 24.03 37.12 27.59
C MET A 790 24.29 38.60 27.95
N ASP A 791 23.60 39.53 27.30
CA ASP A 791 23.64 40.95 27.65
C ASP A 791 23.10 41.22 29.07
N ALA A 792 22.03 40.51 29.46
CA ALA A 792 21.46 40.59 30.80
C ALA A 792 22.37 39.99 31.87
N PHE A 793 23.19 39.00 31.51
CA PHE A 793 24.22 38.46 32.39
C PHE A 793 25.32 39.50 32.61
N GLY A 794 25.80 40.14 31.54
CA GLY A 794 26.81 41.20 31.61
C GLY A 794 28.23 40.68 31.79
N ASP A 795 29.18 41.60 31.98
CA ASP A 795 30.61 41.28 32.11
C ASP A 795 30.95 40.66 33.48
N GLN A 796 32.18 40.17 33.66
CA GLN A 796 32.59 39.48 34.89
C GLN A 796 32.50 40.37 36.15
N ALA A 797 32.53 41.71 35.99
CA ALA A 797 32.39 42.64 37.12
C ALA A 797 30.93 42.95 37.46
N GLY A 798 30.02 42.81 36.49
CA GLY A 798 28.58 43.08 36.57
C GLY A 798 27.68 41.85 36.53
N ALA A 799 28.24 40.64 36.48
CA ALA A 799 27.53 39.38 36.30
C ALA A 799 26.28 39.25 37.18
N ASP A 800 25.11 39.11 36.56
CA ASP A 800 23.82 38.92 37.24
C ASP A 800 23.07 37.71 36.67
N LEU A 801 23.45 36.52 37.16
CA LEU A 801 22.83 35.24 36.80
C LEU A 801 21.31 35.23 37.06
N THR A 802 20.84 35.96 38.08
CA THR A 802 19.41 36.02 38.41
C THR A 802 18.64 36.84 37.37
N ALA A 803 19.18 37.98 36.94
CA ALA A 803 18.58 38.80 35.90
C ALA A 803 18.60 38.08 34.54
N ALA A 804 19.70 37.41 34.20
CA ALA A 804 19.81 36.64 32.97
C ALA A 804 18.82 35.46 32.92
N LYS A 805 18.72 34.67 33.98
CA LYS A 805 17.72 33.59 34.06
C LYS A 805 16.29 34.13 33.93
N ALA A 806 15.98 35.26 34.57
CA ALA A 806 14.68 35.90 34.44
C ALA A 806 14.39 36.39 33.00
N ALA A 807 15.42 36.78 32.25
CA ALA A 807 15.30 37.09 30.83
C ALA A 807 14.95 35.83 30.01
N VAL A 808 15.61 34.69 30.28
CA VAL A 808 15.25 33.37 29.68
C VAL A 808 13.79 33.02 29.98
N ASP A 809 13.36 33.11 31.24
CA ASP A 809 11.98 32.78 31.64
C ASP A 809 10.94 33.67 30.95
N THR A 810 11.29 34.95 30.72
CA THR A 810 10.42 35.92 30.03
C THR A 810 10.33 35.61 28.54
N ALA A 811 11.46 35.33 27.88
CA ALA A 811 11.50 34.94 26.47
C ALA A 811 10.71 33.64 26.24
N TYR A 812 10.93 32.63 27.09
CA TYR A 812 10.22 31.36 27.00
C TYR A 812 8.71 31.51 27.15
N SER A 813 8.25 32.41 28.02
CA SER A 813 6.81 32.65 28.19
C SER A 813 6.15 33.20 26.92
N ALA A 814 6.90 33.91 26.06
CA ALA A 814 6.43 34.36 24.76
C ALA A 814 6.56 33.26 23.71
N ALA A 815 7.70 32.55 23.67
CA ALA A 815 7.96 31.47 22.72
C ALA A 815 7.03 30.26 22.90
N ALA A 816 6.55 30.01 24.13
CA ALA A 816 5.60 28.92 24.42
C ALA A 816 4.13 29.28 24.16
N ASP A 817 3.84 30.46 23.62
CA ASP A 817 2.48 30.81 23.21
C ASP A 817 2.02 29.89 22.06
N ALA A 818 0.76 29.47 22.09
CA ALA A 818 0.24 28.48 21.15
C ALA A 818 -0.02 29.05 19.75
N ASP A 819 -0.28 30.35 19.64
CA ASP A 819 -0.69 30.99 18.38
C ASP A 819 0.39 31.92 17.81
N THR A 820 1.25 32.45 18.68
CA THR A 820 2.26 33.47 18.34
C THR A 820 3.66 33.15 18.85
N GLY A 821 3.86 31.92 19.33
CA GLY A 821 5.12 31.44 19.86
C GLY A 821 6.15 31.14 18.79
N GLU A 822 7.12 30.33 19.16
CA GLU A 822 8.22 29.87 18.30
C GLU A 822 8.23 28.35 18.29
N PHE A 823 8.80 27.74 17.26
CA PHE A 823 9.11 26.31 17.30
C PHE A 823 10.11 26.00 18.42
N LEU A 824 9.77 25.04 19.29
CA LEU A 824 10.58 24.67 20.45
C LEU A 824 11.18 23.27 20.29
N LEU A 825 12.48 23.15 20.59
CA LEU A 825 13.24 21.91 20.48
C LEU A 825 13.91 21.55 21.82
N ASN A 826 13.30 20.68 22.60
CA ASN A 826 13.85 20.25 23.89
C ASN A 826 14.74 19.01 23.72
N LEU A 827 15.77 18.93 24.56
CA LEU A 827 16.60 17.73 24.69
C LEU A 827 16.62 17.32 26.17
N VAL A 828 16.07 16.15 26.46
CA VAL A 828 15.86 15.63 27.82
C VAL A 828 16.72 14.40 28.02
N GLY A 829 17.37 14.29 29.18
CA GLY A 829 18.18 13.12 29.56
C GLY A 829 19.69 13.30 29.38
N VAL A 830 20.13 14.31 28.62
CA VAL A 830 21.56 14.57 28.39
C VAL A 830 22.14 15.59 29.37
N ILE A 831 21.48 16.74 29.56
CA ILE A 831 21.84 17.78 30.53
C ILE A 831 20.65 18.01 31.46
N ASP A 832 20.93 18.04 32.77
CA ASP A 832 19.93 18.37 33.80
C ASP A 832 19.70 19.89 33.87
N ASP A 833 18.51 20.33 34.31
CA ASP A 833 18.23 21.75 34.55
C ASP A 833 19.17 22.33 35.63
N PRO A 834 20.10 23.24 35.26
CA PRO A 834 21.10 23.78 36.19
C PRO A 834 20.48 24.66 37.29
N PHE A 835 19.22 25.10 37.10
CA PHE A 835 18.50 25.96 38.03
C PHE A 835 17.39 25.23 38.79
N ALA A 836 17.28 23.90 38.66
CA ALA A 836 16.32 23.11 39.42
C ALA A 836 16.54 23.28 40.94
N VAL A 837 15.47 23.56 41.67
CA VAL A 837 15.55 23.66 43.14
C VAL A 837 15.54 22.24 43.73
N ILE A 838 16.70 21.79 44.21
CA ILE A 838 16.90 20.49 44.88
C ILE A 838 16.15 20.40 46.22
#